data_AF-A0A6J5WS13-F1
#
_entry.id   AF-A0A6J5WS13-F1
#
_cell.length_a   1.000
_cell.length_b   1.000
_cell.length_c   1.000
_cell.angle_alpha   90.00
_cell.angle_beta   90.00
_cell.angle_gamma   90.00
#
_symmetry.space_group_name_H-M   'P 1'
#
loop_
_entity.id
_entity.type
_entity.pdbx_description
1 polymer ?
#
loop_
_entity_poly.entity_id
_entity_poly.type
_entity_poly.pdbx_seq_one_letter_code
_entity_poly.pdbx_strand_id
1 'polypeptide(L)'
;MALSKPTFLTHLRTLAKPPNCHHPTPPPSFISLRFLSFATPEEAAAERRRRKRRLRIEPPLSSLHRNQQQQQQQQSPKPQQNPNAPKLPEPVSALSGNRLNLHNRILTLVRQNDLEEAALYTRHSIYSNCRPTIFTVNSVLTAQLRQSKYSDLLSLHRFITQAGVAPNIITHNLIFQTYLDCRKPDTAMENYKQLINDAPFNPSPTTYRILIKGLVDNNKLDRAMELKEEIDVKGFAPDPVVYHYLMVGCVKNSDSDGVFKLYEELKEKLGGVVEDGIVYGNLMKGYFMRGMEKEAMECYEESLRESSKVKMSAVAYNSVLDALSKNGKFDEALRLFDRMVAEHNPPRRLAVNLGSFNVMADGYCAEGRFKEAIEVFRKMGDYRCSPDTLSFNNLIEQLCKNGMLSEAEELYGEMSDKGVNPDEYTYVLLMDTCFEENRADDAAEYFRKMVDAKLRPNLAVYNRLVDGLIKVGKVDEAKSFFDLMVKKLKMDIPSYQFIMKTLSEAGKLDEVLNVVNTMLDDDGVEFNEELQEFVKGEMRKEGREDEVGKLMEEKERQKAEAKAKEAEAAEAAKRSARAAVSSLLPSKLFGNKESDTGSTQSTENVGEAASTQPAEAATVSGDAQAGQEERGGEEGENSAQIESQSDGATDQVLA
;
A
#
# COMPACT_ATOMS: atom_id res chain seq x y z
N MET A 1 4.63 -32.02 66.90
CA MET A 1 5.70 -32.19 67.91
C MET A 1 6.98 -32.51 67.16
N ALA A 2 8.19 -32.10 67.49
CA ALA A 2 8.76 -31.05 68.33
C ALA A 2 10.28 -31.34 68.30
N LEU A 3 11.13 -30.35 67.96
CA LEU A 3 12.50 -30.12 68.49
C LEU A 3 13.54 -31.27 68.33
N SER A 4 14.87 -31.08 68.29
CA SER A 4 15.73 -29.95 68.70
C SER A 4 17.10 -29.95 67.98
N LYS A 5 17.62 -28.73 67.77
CA LYS A 5 19.00 -28.16 67.70
C LYS A 5 20.31 -29.02 67.65
N PRO A 6 21.44 -28.41 67.18
CA PRO A 6 22.71 -29.08 66.83
C PRO A 6 23.88 -28.78 67.81
N THR A 7 25.04 -29.44 67.60
CA THR A 7 26.45 -29.11 67.98
C THR A 7 27.35 -30.27 67.45
N PHE A 8 28.70 -30.28 67.39
CA PHE A 8 29.79 -29.40 67.87
C PHE A 8 31.07 -29.52 66.97
N LEU A 9 32.11 -28.73 67.29
CA LEU A 9 33.44 -28.65 66.66
C LEU A 9 34.36 -29.88 66.89
N THR A 10 35.44 -30.00 66.10
CA THR A 10 36.83 -30.50 66.38
C THR A 10 37.48 -30.99 65.06
N HIS A 11 38.80 -30.97 64.75
CA HIS A 11 40.03 -30.28 65.21
C HIS A 11 40.92 -30.11 63.93
N LEU A 12 41.41 -28.92 63.56
CA LEU A 12 42.76 -28.35 63.84
C LEU A 12 44.01 -29.25 63.62
N ARG A 13 44.98 -28.69 62.85
CA ARG A 13 46.46 -28.88 62.88
C ARG A 13 47.04 -30.20 62.27
N THR A 14 48.25 -30.26 61.69
CA THR A 14 49.37 -29.27 61.60
C THR A 14 50.31 -29.49 60.39
N LEU A 15 50.82 -28.39 59.83
CA LEU A 15 52.19 -28.11 59.33
C LEU A 15 53.17 -29.25 58.92
N ALA A 16 53.68 -29.17 57.67
CA ALA A 16 55.12 -29.26 57.35
C ALA A 16 55.47 -28.66 55.96
N LYS A 17 56.61 -27.97 55.84
CA LYS A 17 57.24 -27.36 54.65
C LYS A 17 58.66 -26.92 55.08
N PRO A 18 59.63 -26.61 54.19
CA PRO A 18 60.01 -27.15 52.85
C PRO A 18 61.48 -27.72 52.99
N PRO A 19 62.48 -27.69 52.04
CA PRO A 19 62.51 -27.15 50.67
C PRO A 19 63.32 -27.94 49.59
N ASN A 20 63.43 -27.30 48.41
CA ASN A 20 64.44 -27.43 47.35
C ASN A 20 64.33 -28.52 46.26
N CYS A 21 63.82 -28.05 45.11
CA CYS A 21 64.53 -27.97 43.82
C CYS A 21 64.62 -29.15 42.81
N HIS A 22 64.26 -28.76 41.58
CA HIS A 22 64.62 -29.28 40.24
C HIS A 22 64.01 -30.58 39.68
N HIS A 23 63.13 -30.37 38.69
CA HIS A 23 62.87 -31.12 37.45
C HIS A 23 62.76 -32.66 37.46
N PRO A 24 61.55 -33.19 37.21
CA PRO A 24 61.36 -34.50 36.60
C PRO A 24 61.12 -34.39 35.08
N THR A 25 61.88 -35.16 34.30
CA THR A 25 61.50 -35.60 32.95
C THR A 25 60.37 -36.66 33.03
N PRO A 26 59.57 -36.87 31.96
CA PRO A 26 58.30 -37.59 32.07
C PRO A 26 58.44 -39.13 32.03
N PRO A 27 57.75 -39.87 32.91
CA PRO A 27 57.51 -41.31 32.77
C PRO A 27 56.25 -41.61 31.92
N PRO A 28 56.04 -42.87 31.47
CA PRO A 28 55.29 -43.15 30.24
C PRO A 28 53.76 -43.26 30.39
N SER A 29 53.11 -43.35 29.24
CA SER A 29 51.66 -43.38 29.01
C SER A 29 50.94 -44.54 29.70
N PHE A 30 50.18 -44.24 30.76
CA PHE A 30 49.12 -45.13 31.26
C PHE A 30 47.86 -44.99 30.41
N ILE A 31 47.41 -46.11 29.81
CA ILE A 31 46.11 -46.21 29.17
C ILE A 31 45.04 -46.22 30.27
N SER A 32 44.44 -45.05 30.53
CA SER A 32 43.32 -44.93 31.46
C SER A 32 42.03 -45.40 30.78
N LEU A 33 41.59 -46.62 31.10
CA LEU A 33 40.28 -47.14 30.73
C LEU A 33 39.19 -46.18 31.26
N ARG A 34 38.54 -45.45 30.34
CA ARG A 34 37.45 -44.54 30.71
C ARG A 34 36.22 -45.34 31.08
N PHE A 35 35.88 -45.35 32.37
CA PHE A 35 34.50 -45.58 32.80
C PHE A 35 33.61 -44.46 32.24
N LEU A 36 32.85 -44.76 31.17
CA LEU A 36 31.88 -43.86 30.55
C LEU A 36 30.45 -44.32 30.87
N SER A 37 30.10 -44.25 32.15
CA SER A 37 28.71 -44.31 32.63
C SER A 37 28.43 -43.07 33.46
N PHE A 38 27.71 -42.10 32.89
CA PHE A 38 27.18 -40.97 33.65
C PHE A 38 25.99 -41.46 34.48
N ALA A 39 25.93 -41.08 35.76
CA ALA A 39 24.85 -41.53 36.63
C ALA A 39 23.50 -40.88 36.28
N THR A 40 23.52 -39.72 35.61
CA THR A 40 22.32 -39.00 35.16
C THR A 40 22.48 -38.39 33.77
N PRO A 41 21.37 -38.17 33.02
CA PRO A 41 21.41 -37.47 31.73
C PRO A 41 21.89 -36.01 31.84
N GLU A 42 21.63 -35.35 32.97
CA GLU A 42 22.01 -33.97 33.22
C GLU A 42 23.53 -33.81 33.41
N GLU A 43 24.17 -34.75 34.11
CA GLU A 43 25.61 -34.81 34.25
C GLU A 43 26.31 -35.00 32.88
N ALA A 44 25.78 -35.88 32.03
CA ALA A 44 26.26 -36.06 30.65
C ALA A 44 26.10 -34.76 29.82
N ALA A 45 25.03 -34.00 30.02
CA ALA A 45 24.83 -32.70 29.37
C ALA A 45 25.80 -31.63 29.90
N ALA A 46 26.08 -31.62 31.21
CA ALA A 46 27.07 -30.72 31.83
C ALA A 46 28.50 -31.03 31.37
N GLU A 47 28.85 -32.31 31.19
CA GLU A 47 30.17 -32.75 30.71
C GLU A 47 30.38 -32.37 29.24
N ARG A 48 29.36 -32.55 28.38
CA ARG A 48 29.35 -32.03 27.00
C ARG A 48 29.53 -30.51 26.95
N ARG A 49 28.84 -29.75 27.80
CA ARG A 49 29.02 -28.28 27.93
C ARG A 49 30.44 -27.91 28.36
N ARG A 50 31.04 -28.64 29.30
CA ARG A 50 32.45 -28.44 29.73
C ARG A 50 33.44 -28.76 28.60
N ARG A 51 33.27 -29.86 27.85
CA ARG A 51 34.10 -30.17 26.67
C ARG A 51 33.99 -29.09 25.59
N LYS A 52 32.77 -28.60 25.29
CA LYS A 52 32.55 -27.51 24.32
C LYS A 52 33.18 -26.17 24.75
N ARG A 53 33.40 -25.95 26.05
CA ARG A 53 34.20 -24.83 26.57
C ARG A 53 35.71 -25.08 26.45
N ARG A 54 36.20 -26.29 26.74
CA ARG A 54 37.64 -26.64 26.61
C ARG A 54 38.14 -26.71 25.16
N LEU A 55 37.27 -27.01 24.21
CA LEU A 55 37.59 -27.03 22.77
C LEU A 55 37.55 -25.63 22.12
N ARG A 56 37.16 -24.59 22.88
CA ARG A 56 37.32 -23.20 22.45
C ARG A 56 38.78 -22.81 22.69
N ILE A 57 39.62 -23.04 21.68
CA ILE A 57 40.99 -22.50 21.62
C ILE A 57 40.85 -20.98 21.65
N GLU A 58 41.22 -20.33 22.75
CA GLU A 58 41.36 -18.88 22.77
C GLU A 58 42.64 -18.50 22.00
N PRO A 59 42.61 -17.44 21.17
CA PRO A 59 43.82 -16.97 20.49
C PRO A 59 44.85 -16.50 21.52
N PRO A 60 46.16 -16.64 21.23
CA PRO A 60 47.20 -16.31 22.19
C PRO A 60 47.11 -14.85 22.65
N LEU A 61 47.31 -14.62 23.95
CA LEU A 61 47.09 -13.32 24.62
C LEU A 61 47.88 -12.13 24.05
N SER A 62 48.86 -12.38 23.17
CA SER A 62 49.53 -11.37 22.35
C SER A 62 48.59 -10.62 21.40
N SER A 63 47.45 -11.19 20.99
CA SER A 63 46.45 -10.50 20.16
C SER A 63 45.65 -9.44 20.92
N LEU A 64 45.60 -9.49 22.26
CA LEU A 64 44.92 -8.47 23.09
C LEU A 64 45.81 -7.25 23.36
N HIS A 65 47.13 -7.44 23.48
CA HIS A 65 48.04 -6.32 23.75
C HIS A 65 48.20 -5.36 22.56
N ARG A 66 48.08 -5.84 21.32
CA ARG A 66 48.09 -4.96 20.12
C ARG A 66 46.89 -4.01 20.11
N ASN A 67 45.73 -4.45 20.61
CA ASN A 67 44.54 -3.61 20.76
C ASN A 67 44.67 -2.59 21.90
N GLN A 68 45.38 -2.88 23.00
CA GLN A 68 45.58 -1.89 24.07
C GLN A 68 46.49 -0.72 23.63
N GLN A 69 47.55 -0.98 22.84
CA GLN A 69 48.37 0.11 22.31
C GLN A 69 47.65 0.95 21.24
N GLN A 70 46.72 0.37 20.47
CA GLN A 70 45.85 1.17 19.58
C GLN A 70 44.72 1.89 20.34
N GLN A 71 44.21 1.35 21.45
CA GLN A 71 43.18 2.01 22.26
C GLN A 71 43.69 3.20 23.08
N GLN A 72 44.98 3.28 23.40
CA GLN A 72 45.57 4.48 24.01
C GLN A 72 45.95 5.58 23.00
N GLN A 73 45.96 5.30 21.69
CA GLN A 73 46.15 6.32 20.64
C GLN A 73 44.85 6.75 19.93
N GLN A 74 43.69 6.23 20.35
CA GLN A 74 42.36 6.66 19.86
C GLN A 74 41.46 7.24 20.97
N GLN A 75 42.07 7.91 21.96
CA GLN A 75 41.40 8.92 22.79
C GLN A 75 41.70 10.35 22.33
N SER A 76 41.76 10.57 21.00
CA SER A 76 41.16 11.80 20.49
C SER A 76 39.67 11.77 20.83
N PRO A 77 39.06 12.87 21.32
CA PRO A 77 37.60 12.90 21.45
C PRO A 77 36.99 12.54 20.09
N LYS A 78 35.94 11.70 20.09
CA LYS A 78 35.14 11.51 18.87
C LYS A 78 34.84 12.91 18.33
N PRO A 79 35.17 13.23 17.06
CA PRO A 79 34.79 14.53 16.51
C PRO A 79 33.30 14.67 16.77
N GLN A 80 32.90 15.76 17.41
CA GLN A 80 31.49 16.05 17.65
C GLN A 80 30.82 15.94 16.28
N GLN A 81 30.02 14.90 16.07
CA GLN A 81 29.28 14.78 14.81
C GLN A 81 28.43 16.04 14.74
N ASN A 82 28.72 16.87 13.73
CA ASN A 82 27.97 18.11 13.51
C ASN A 82 26.49 17.73 13.59
N PRO A 83 25.65 18.43 14.40
CA PRO A 83 24.23 18.10 14.49
C PRO A 83 23.52 18.22 13.13
N ASN A 84 24.15 18.94 12.18
CA ASN A 84 23.72 19.11 10.79
C ASN A 84 24.39 18.12 9.81
N ALA A 85 25.21 17.16 10.25
CA ALA A 85 25.74 16.13 9.38
C ALA A 85 24.63 15.13 8.99
N PRO A 86 24.54 14.69 7.72
CA PRO A 86 23.51 13.76 7.29
C PRO A 86 23.63 12.44 8.07
N LYS A 87 22.51 11.98 8.63
CA LYS A 87 22.46 10.74 9.42
C LYS A 87 22.70 9.55 8.50
N LEU A 88 23.88 8.95 8.60
CA LEU A 88 24.20 7.71 7.88
C LEU A 88 23.31 6.55 8.36
N PRO A 89 22.92 5.62 7.47
CA PRO A 89 22.20 4.40 7.86
C PRO A 89 22.97 3.56 8.89
N GLU A 90 22.26 2.96 9.84
CA GLU A 90 22.90 2.08 10.83
C GLU A 90 23.53 0.83 10.16
N PRO A 91 24.77 0.45 10.50
CA PRO A 91 25.39 -0.76 9.98
C PRO A 91 24.72 -2.02 10.56
N VAL A 92 24.88 -3.17 9.88
CA VAL A 92 24.29 -4.46 10.29
C VAL A 92 24.64 -4.86 11.74
N SER A 93 25.80 -4.45 12.25
CA SER A 93 26.23 -4.67 13.64
C SER A 93 25.33 -4.00 14.69
N ALA A 94 24.50 -3.01 14.32
CA ALA A 94 23.49 -2.42 15.19
C ALA A 94 22.36 -3.40 15.54
N LEU A 95 22.18 -4.48 14.78
CA LEU A 95 21.18 -5.52 15.03
C LEU A 95 21.69 -6.55 16.06
N SER A 96 21.86 -6.12 17.31
CA SER A 96 22.37 -6.97 18.40
C SER A 96 21.58 -6.79 19.71
N GLY A 97 21.70 -7.78 20.61
CA GLY A 97 21.06 -7.77 21.92
C GLY A 97 19.54 -7.56 21.86
N ASN A 98 19.03 -6.59 22.62
CA ASN A 98 17.59 -6.30 22.69
C ASN A 98 16.99 -5.91 21.33
N ARG A 99 17.75 -5.22 20.46
CA ARG A 99 17.28 -4.86 19.10
C ARG A 99 17.10 -6.07 18.20
N LEU A 100 17.92 -7.12 18.38
CA LEU A 100 17.75 -8.40 17.70
C LEU A 100 16.53 -9.18 18.23
N ASN A 101 16.26 -9.11 19.54
CA ASN A 101 15.06 -9.72 20.12
C ASN A 101 13.77 -9.07 19.58
N LEU A 102 13.75 -7.73 19.51
CA LEU A 102 12.67 -6.95 18.88
C LEU A 102 12.46 -7.36 17.41
N HIS A 103 13.55 -7.44 16.64
CA HIS A 103 13.53 -7.87 15.24
C HIS A 103 12.94 -9.28 15.07
N ASN A 104 13.39 -10.24 15.88
CA ASN A 104 12.87 -11.61 15.86
C ASN A 104 11.38 -11.68 16.23
N ARG A 105 10.92 -10.85 17.18
CA ARG A 105 9.49 -10.76 17.53
C ARG A 105 8.66 -10.22 16.35
N ILE A 106 9.11 -9.15 15.70
CA ILE A 106 8.47 -8.57 14.53
C ILE A 106 8.45 -9.56 13.35
N LEU A 107 9.56 -10.26 13.07
CA LEU A 107 9.58 -11.35 12.08
C LEU A 107 8.62 -12.50 12.42
N THR A 108 8.27 -12.69 13.69
CA THR A 108 7.27 -13.70 14.09
C THR A 108 5.86 -13.22 13.76
N LEU A 109 5.52 -11.96 14.05
CA LEU A 109 4.24 -11.34 13.67
C LEU A 109 4.06 -11.32 12.15
N VAL A 110 5.09 -10.95 11.39
CA VAL A 110 5.10 -11.00 9.92
C VAL A 110 4.84 -12.41 9.38
N ARG A 111 5.39 -13.47 10.02
CA ARG A 111 5.07 -14.87 9.66
C ARG A 111 3.66 -15.31 10.05
N GLN A 112 3.07 -14.68 11.06
CA GLN A 112 1.69 -14.89 11.48
C GLN A 112 0.68 -14.08 10.65
N ASN A 113 1.16 -13.37 9.62
CA ASN A 113 0.38 -12.48 8.74
C ASN A 113 -0.22 -11.24 9.44
N ASP A 114 0.14 -10.98 10.70
CA ASP A 114 -0.35 -9.85 11.50
C ASP A 114 0.53 -8.62 11.28
N LEU A 115 0.28 -7.91 10.17
CA LEU A 115 1.04 -6.72 9.80
C LEU A 115 0.64 -5.46 10.57
N GLU A 116 -0.60 -5.40 11.06
CA GLU A 116 -1.09 -4.25 11.80
C GLU A 116 -0.44 -4.19 13.18
N GLU A 117 -0.40 -5.31 13.91
CA GLU A 117 0.35 -5.42 15.16
C GLU A 117 1.87 -5.27 14.90
N ALA A 118 2.42 -5.83 13.82
CA ALA A 118 3.84 -5.65 13.49
C ALA A 118 4.21 -4.16 13.24
N ALA A 119 3.36 -3.41 12.54
CA ALA A 119 3.55 -1.99 12.30
C ALA A 119 3.34 -1.18 13.58
N LEU A 120 2.31 -1.47 14.37
CA LEU A 120 2.04 -0.83 15.67
C LEU A 120 3.19 -1.05 16.66
N TYR A 121 3.66 -2.28 16.81
CA TYR A 121 4.80 -2.65 17.66
C TYR A 121 6.09 -1.94 17.21
N THR A 122 6.28 -1.78 15.89
CA THR A 122 7.38 -0.99 15.33
C THR A 122 7.24 0.49 15.72
N ARG A 123 6.05 1.09 15.61
CA ARG A 123 5.82 2.49 16.02
C ARG A 123 6.06 2.70 17.51
N HIS A 124 5.49 1.87 18.37
CA HIS A 124 5.71 1.92 19.83
C HIS A 124 7.17 1.71 20.21
N SER A 125 7.91 0.87 19.49
CA SER A 125 9.33 0.60 19.80
C SER A 125 10.23 1.85 19.68
N ILE A 126 9.84 2.87 18.90
CA ILE A 126 10.60 4.14 18.79
C ILE A 126 10.66 4.88 20.11
N TYR A 127 9.53 4.97 20.83
CA TYR A 127 9.43 5.64 22.13
C TYR A 127 9.87 4.75 23.31
N SER A 128 10.13 3.47 23.03
CA SER A 128 10.65 2.52 24.01
C SER A 128 12.16 2.62 24.19
N ASN A 129 12.69 2.00 25.25
CA ASN A 129 14.12 1.81 25.46
C ASN A 129 14.83 0.97 24.36
N CYS A 130 14.09 0.39 23.40
CA CYS A 130 14.61 -0.43 22.32
C CYS A 130 14.21 0.12 20.94
N ARG A 131 14.75 1.29 20.57
CA ARG A 131 14.55 1.91 19.25
C ARG A 131 14.87 0.91 18.10
N PRO A 132 14.00 0.78 17.08
CA PRO A 132 14.17 -0.19 16.00
C PRO A 132 15.30 0.23 15.05
N THR A 133 15.97 -0.76 14.44
CA THR A 133 16.93 -0.54 13.35
C THR A 133 16.21 -0.42 12.01
N ILE A 134 16.86 0.18 11.01
CA ILE A 134 16.31 0.26 9.65
C ILE A 134 16.04 -1.12 9.03
N PHE A 135 16.78 -2.17 9.43
CA PHE A 135 16.55 -3.55 8.99
C PHE A 135 15.23 -4.13 9.53
N THR A 136 14.87 -3.80 10.76
CA THR A 136 13.56 -4.16 11.35
C THR A 136 12.43 -3.46 10.62
N VAL A 137 12.57 -2.17 10.34
CA VAL A 137 11.57 -1.40 9.60
C VAL A 137 11.41 -1.95 8.17
N ASN A 138 12.51 -2.13 7.44
CA ASN A 138 12.49 -2.65 6.08
C ASN A 138 11.85 -4.06 6.02
N SER A 139 11.93 -4.86 7.08
CA SER A 139 11.25 -6.16 7.16
C SER A 139 9.72 -6.02 7.19
N VAL A 140 9.20 -5.03 7.92
CA VAL A 140 7.76 -4.72 7.96
C VAL A 140 7.31 -4.07 6.65
N LEU A 141 8.04 -3.08 6.13
CA LEU A 141 7.74 -2.43 4.85
C LEU A 141 7.71 -3.45 3.69
N THR A 142 8.67 -4.40 3.65
CA THR A 142 8.68 -5.49 2.66
C THR A 142 7.46 -6.40 2.80
N ALA A 143 6.99 -6.65 4.03
CA ALA A 143 5.81 -7.47 4.26
C ALA A 143 4.52 -6.74 3.84
N GLN A 144 4.39 -5.44 4.15
CA GLN A 144 3.27 -4.60 3.73
C GLN A 144 3.21 -4.49 2.20
N LEU A 145 4.35 -4.35 1.53
CA LEU A 145 4.45 -4.31 0.07
C LEU A 145 3.95 -5.61 -0.57
N ARG A 146 4.31 -6.77 -0.02
CA ARG A 146 3.84 -8.09 -0.50
C ARG A 146 2.35 -8.32 -0.32
N GLN A 147 1.68 -7.57 0.56
CA GLN A 147 0.23 -7.62 0.77
C GLN A 147 -0.48 -6.43 0.12
N SER A 148 0.20 -5.66 -0.74
CA SER A 148 -0.32 -4.46 -1.40
C SER A 148 -0.89 -3.40 -0.43
N LYS A 149 -0.47 -3.40 0.85
CA LYS A 149 -0.86 -2.42 1.87
C LYS A 149 -0.04 -1.13 1.72
N TYR A 150 -0.16 -0.48 0.56
CA TYR A 150 0.67 0.66 0.17
C TYR A 150 0.48 1.89 1.07
N SER A 151 -0.76 2.17 1.51
CA SER A 151 -1.08 3.25 2.45
C SER A 151 -0.37 3.09 3.79
N ASP A 152 -0.45 1.91 4.38
CA ASP A 152 0.18 1.60 5.66
C ASP A 152 1.71 1.68 5.59
N LEU A 153 2.28 1.21 4.48
CA LEU A 153 3.71 1.28 4.17
C LEU A 153 4.19 2.74 4.12
N LEU A 154 3.53 3.59 3.33
CA LEU A 154 3.87 5.01 3.23
C LEU A 154 3.68 5.74 4.57
N SER A 155 2.63 5.42 5.34
CA SER A 155 2.41 5.98 6.68
C SER A 155 3.53 5.61 7.65
N LEU A 156 3.97 4.35 7.63
CA LEU A 156 5.03 3.85 8.50
C LEU A 156 6.37 4.45 8.09
N HIS A 157 6.66 4.56 6.79
CA HIS A 157 7.87 5.21 6.31
C HIS A 157 7.94 6.69 6.72
N ARG A 158 6.87 7.48 6.49
CA ARG A 158 6.81 8.89 6.91
C ARG A 158 7.06 9.04 8.41
N PHE A 159 6.41 8.23 9.23
CA PHE A 159 6.57 8.23 10.69
C PHE A 159 8.00 7.88 11.12
N ILE A 160 8.62 6.87 10.51
CA ILE A 160 9.99 6.42 10.83
C ILE A 160 11.04 7.47 10.44
N THR A 161 10.86 8.13 9.30
CA THR A 161 11.72 9.23 8.84
C THR A 161 11.57 10.46 9.75
N GLN A 162 10.34 10.83 10.15
CA GLN A 162 10.09 11.90 11.13
C GLN A 162 10.69 11.58 12.51
N ALA A 163 10.62 10.33 12.97
CA ALA A 163 11.30 9.87 14.17
C ALA A 163 12.84 9.91 14.06
N GLY A 164 13.39 10.12 12.86
CA GLY A 164 14.81 10.33 12.60
C GLY A 164 15.62 9.03 12.49
N VAL A 165 15.01 7.91 12.08
CA VAL A 165 15.74 6.71 11.65
C VAL A 165 16.10 6.90 10.18
N ALA A 166 17.40 6.86 9.85
CA ALA A 166 17.88 7.11 8.50
C ALA A 166 17.46 5.99 7.52
N PRO A 167 16.77 6.31 6.40
CA PRO A 167 16.50 5.38 5.31
C PRO A 167 17.79 4.89 4.65
N ASN A 168 17.78 3.69 4.05
CA ASN A 168 18.87 3.17 3.24
C ASN A 168 18.40 2.87 1.79
N ILE A 169 19.32 2.48 0.90
CA ILE A 169 19.00 2.11 -0.50
C ILE A 169 17.82 1.14 -0.58
N ILE A 170 17.74 0.14 0.31
CA ILE A 170 16.66 -0.84 0.33
C ILE A 170 15.33 -0.17 0.70
N THR A 171 15.33 0.76 1.66
CA THR A 171 14.14 1.55 2.00
C THR A 171 13.67 2.37 0.80
N HIS A 172 14.55 3.11 0.13
CA HIS A 172 14.19 3.88 -1.06
C HIS A 172 13.68 2.98 -2.21
N ASN A 173 14.32 1.83 -2.45
CA ASN A 173 13.86 0.86 -3.44
C ASN A 173 12.43 0.36 -3.15
N LEU A 174 12.07 0.12 -1.88
CA LEU A 174 10.70 -0.26 -1.49
C LEU A 174 9.71 0.89 -1.74
N ILE A 175 10.11 2.14 -1.49
CA ILE A 175 9.27 3.33 -1.73
C ILE A 175 9.08 3.59 -3.23
N PHE A 176 10.12 3.43 -4.06
CA PHE A 176 10.00 3.50 -5.52
C PHE A 176 9.02 2.45 -6.04
N GLN A 177 9.19 1.18 -5.63
CA GLN A 177 8.27 0.10 -5.98
C GLN A 177 6.83 0.44 -5.56
N THR A 178 6.64 0.92 -4.32
CA THR A 178 5.31 1.36 -3.82
C THR A 178 4.66 2.42 -4.71
N TYR A 179 5.38 3.47 -5.10
CA TYR A 179 4.81 4.53 -5.95
C TYR A 179 4.56 4.07 -7.39
N LEU A 180 5.41 3.19 -7.93
CA LEU A 180 5.25 2.62 -9.26
C LEU A 180 4.05 1.67 -9.33
N ASP A 181 3.83 0.86 -8.30
CA ASP A 181 2.64 -0.01 -8.16
C ASP A 181 1.36 0.81 -7.93
N CYS A 182 1.45 1.93 -7.21
CA CYS A 182 0.37 2.92 -7.09
C CYS A 182 0.04 3.71 -8.38
N ARG A 183 0.68 3.38 -9.52
CA ARG A 183 0.62 4.13 -10.79
C ARG A 183 0.97 5.62 -10.69
N LYS A 184 1.94 5.97 -9.84
CA LYS A 184 2.46 7.35 -9.66
C LYS A 184 3.95 7.43 -10.04
N PRO A 185 4.30 7.23 -11.33
CA PRO A 185 5.70 7.20 -11.77
C PRO A 185 6.43 8.53 -11.57
N ASP A 186 5.74 9.67 -11.75
CA ASP A 186 6.37 10.99 -11.64
C ASP A 186 6.84 11.26 -10.19
N THR A 187 6.01 10.95 -9.19
CA THR A 187 6.38 11.00 -7.76
C THR A 187 7.52 10.03 -7.43
N ALA A 188 7.56 8.84 -8.05
CA ALA A 188 8.69 7.92 -7.88
C ALA A 188 10.01 8.53 -8.40
N MET A 189 9.96 9.22 -9.54
CA MET A 189 11.11 9.92 -10.14
C MET A 189 11.54 11.16 -9.34
N GLU A 190 10.61 11.88 -8.70
CA GLU A 190 10.93 12.95 -7.74
C GLU A 190 11.69 12.41 -6.53
N ASN A 191 11.22 11.31 -5.93
CA ASN A 191 11.89 10.64 -4.82
C ASN A 191 13.28 10.09 -5.26
N TYR A 192 13.45 9.70 -6.53
CA TYR A 192 14.75 9.30 -7.08
C TYR A 192 15.72 10.48 -7.24
N LYS A 193 15.23 11.64 -7.68
CA LYS A 193 16.03 12.89 -7.72
C LYS A 193 16.44 13.33 -6.30
N GLN A 194 15.53 13.26 -5.34
CA GLN A 194 15.84 13.48 -3.91
C GLN A 194 16.91 12.50 -3.41
N LEU A 195 16.82 11.21 -3.77
CA LEU A 195 17.86 10.23 -3.45
C LEU A 195 19.24 10.64 -4.01
N ILE A 196 19.33 11.11 -5.26
CA ILE A 196 20.60 11.54 -5.87
C ILE A 196 21.17 12.79 -5.16
N ASN A 197 20.31 13.73 -4.78
CA ASN A 197 20.75 15.02 -4.22
C ASN A 197 21.07 14.96 -2.73
N ASP A 198 20.24 14.27 -1.95
CA ASP A 198 20.23 14.37 -0.48
C ASP A 198 20.91 13.19 0.21
N ALA A 199 21.02 12.03 -0.45
CA ALA A 199 21.50 10.81 0.20
C ALA A 199 23.02 10.61 0.07
N PRO A 200 23.70 10.13 1.14
CA PRO A 200 25.14 9.90 1.14
C PRO A 200 25.56 8.58 0.47
N PHE A 201 24.72 8.02 -0.42
CA PHE A 201 24.95 6.73 -1.07
C PHE A 201 24.37 6.68 -2.49
N ASN A 202 25.11 6.05 -3.40
CA ASN A 202 24.72 5.97 -4.81
C ASN A 202 23.59 4.95 -5.04
N PRO A 203 22.74 5.15 -6.07
CA PRO A 203 21.80 4.13 -6.56
C PRO A 203 22.50 2.81 -6.89
N SER A 204 21.83 1.69 -6.62
CA SER A 204 22.33 0.34 -6.92
C SER A 204 21.81 -0.16 -8.28
N PRO A 205 22.44 -1.16 -8.92
CA PRO A 205 21.86 -1.82 -10.10
C PRO A 205 20.42 -2.32 -9.87
N THR A 206 20.12 -2.80 -8.65
CA THR A 206 18.76 -3.19 -8.25
C THR A 206 17.78 -2.01 -8.22
N THR A 207 18.25 -0.80 -7.87
CA THR A 207 17.47 0.44 -7.91
C THR A 207 17.04 0.75 -9.34
N TYR A 208 17.99 0.71 -10.28
CA TYR A 208 17.70 0.90 -11.71
C TYR A 208 16.76 -0.17 -12.27
N ARG A 209 16.97 -1.45 -11.93
CA ARG A 209 16.10 -2.56 -12.35
C ARG A 209 14.64 -2.36 -11.88
N ILE A 210 14.43 -1.88 -10.66
CA ILE A 210 13.09 -1.56 -10.11
C ILE A 210 12.46 -0.38 -10.86
N LEU A 211 13.19 0.73 -11.00
CA LEU A 211 12.71 1.94 -11.66
C LEU A 211 12.35 1.67 -13.13
N ILE A 212 13.24 1.03 -13.90
CA ILE A 212 13.02 0.71 -15.32
C ILE A 212 11.82 -0.22 -15.49
N LYS A 213 11.70 -1.29 -14.68
CA LYS A 213 10.52 -2.17 -14.71
C LYS A 213 9.24 -1.38 -14.48
N GLY A 214 9.16 -0.61 -13.40
CA GLY A 214 7.94 0.12 -13.05
C GLY A 214 7.60 1.25 -14.01
N LEU A 215 8.60 1.91 -14.62
CA LEU A 215 8.36 2.93 -15.66
C LEU A 215 7.81 2.29 -16.94
N VAL A 216 8.33 1.13 -17.35
CA VAL A 216 7.81 0.34 -18.49
C VAL A 216 6.41 -0.20 -18.21
N ASP A 217 6.10 -0.57 -16.97
CA ASP A 217 4.74 -0.98 -16.58
C ASP A 217 3.75 0.19 -16.49
N ASN A 218 4.25 1.42 -16.31
CA ASN A 218 3.47 2.66 -16.37
C ASN A 218 3.55 3.38 -17.74
N ASN A 219 3.99 2.69 -18.81
CA ASN A 219 4.10 3.21 -20.18
C ASN A 219 4.95 4.49 -20.33
N LYS A 220 5.97 4.69 -19.48
CA LYS A 220 6.93 5.82 -19.54
C LYS A 220 8.29 5.36 -20.11
N LEU A 221 8.28 4.86 -21.35
CA LEU A 221 9.47 4.27 -21.99
C LEU A 221 10.63 5.27 -22.12
N ASP A 222 10.37 6.52 -22.47
CA ASP A 222 11.42 7.54 -22.68
C ASP A 222 12.27 7.73 -21.41
N ARG A 223 11.61 7.81 -20.24
CA ARG A 223 12.27 7.91 -18.93
C ARG A 223 13.04 6.64 -18.56
N ALA A 224 12.60 5.47 -19.03
CA ALA A 224 13.32 4.22 -18.83
C ALA A 224 14.59 4.15 -19.68
N MET A 225 14.57 4.72 -20.90
CA MET A 225 15.75 4.87 -21.76
C MET A 225 16.74 5.90 -21.19
N GLU A 226 16.28 7.05 -20.69
CA GLU A 226 17.12 8.03 -19.95
C GLU A 226 17.87 7.36 -18.78
N LEU A 227 17.17 6.54 -17.98
CA LEU A 227 17.81 5.80 -16.88
C LEU A 227 18.81 4.76 -17.37
N LYS A 228 18.60 4.13 -18.53
CA LYS A 228 19.58 3.22 -19.13
C LYS A 228 20.85 3.94 -19.54
N GLU A 229 20.74 5.14 -20.13
CA GLU A 229 21.91 5.97 -20.43
C GLU A 229 22.65 6.38 -19.15
N GLU A 230 21.94 6.65 -18.06
CA GLU A 230 22.54 6.91 -16.75
C GLU A 230 23.33 5.70 -16.19
N ILE A 231 22.85 4.47 -16.42
CA ILE A 231 23.54 3.22 -16.05
C ILE A 231 24.87 3.09 -16.80
N ASP A 232 24.85 3.38 -18.11
CA ASP A 232 26.02 3.33 -18.99
C ASP A 232 27.07 4.38 -18.58
N VAL A 233 26.66 5.63 -18.33
CA VAL A 233 27.54 6.71 -17.88
C VAL A 233 28.17 6.40 -16.52
N LYS A 234 27.46 5.69 -15.63
CA LYS A 234 27.99 5.23 -14.34
C LYS A 234 28.87 3.98 -14.43
N GLY A 235 29.03 3.38 -15.62
CA GLY A 235 29.93 2.26 -15.86
C GLY A 235 29.51 0.96 -15.15
N PHE A 236 28.21 0.75 -14.92
CA PHE A 236 27.73 -0.53 -14.43
C PHE A 236 27.82 -1.61 -15.53
N ALA A 237 27.98 -2.88 -15.12
CA ALA A 237 27.93 -3.99 -16.05
C ALA A 237 26.53 -4.12 -16.69
N PRO A 238 26.45 -4.47 -18.00
CA PRO A 238 25.16 -4.68 -18.67
C PRO A 238 24.38 -5.82 -18.01
N ASP A 239 23.14 -5.54 -17.57
CA ASP A 239 22.24 -6.52 -16.97
C ASP A 239 21.20 -6.97 -18.00
N PRO A 240 21.23 -8.23 -18.49
CA PRO A 240 20.27 -8.74 -19.47
C PRO A 240 18.80 -8.56 -19.07
N VAL A 241 18.50 -8.51 -17.76
CA VAL A 241 17.13 -8.31 -17.26
C VAL A 241 16.67 -6.85 -17.41
N VAL A 242 17.59 -5.87 -17.33
CA VAL A 242 17.27 -4.47 -17.61
C VAL A 242 16.92 -4.29 -19.10
N TYR A 243 17.74 -4.86 -19.99
CA TYR A 243 17.46 -4.85 -21.43
C TYR A 243 16.17 -5.61 -21.77
N HIS A 244 15.91 -6.75 -21.13
CA HIS A 244 14.62 -7.43 -21.26
C HIS A 244 13.44 -6.51 -20.95
N TYR A 245 13.44 -5.78 -19.82
CA TYR A 245 12.33 -4.87 -19.48
C TYR A 245 12.20 -3.72 -20.50
N LEU A 246 13.31 -3.13 -20.95
CA LEU A 246 13.27 -2.09 -22.00
C LEU A 246 12.69 -2.65 -23.32
N MET A 247 13.08 -3.85 -23.72
CA MET A 247 12.52 -4.54 -24.89
C MET A 247 11.03 -4.89 -24.72
N VAL A 248 10.57 -5.25 -23.51
CA VAL A 248 9.11 -5.37 -23.22
C VAL A 248 8.43 -4.02 -23.48
N GLY A 249 9.03 -2.92 -23.06
CA GLY A 249 8.52 -1.57 -23.30
C GLY A 249 8.45 -1.20 -24.79
N CYS A 250 9.50 -1.48 -25.55
CA CYS A 250 9.51 -1.30 -27.00
C CYS A 250 8.42 -2.14 -27.69
N VAL A 251 8.26 -3.42 -27.31
CA VAL A 251 7.18 -4.29 -27.83
C VAL A 251 5.79 -3.74 -27.47
N LYS A 252 5.56 -3.30 -26.23
CA LYS A 252 4.29 -2.64 -25.83
C LYS A 252 3.98 -1.40 -26.69
N ASN A 253 5.01 -0.60 -27.02
CA ASN A 253 4.90 0.60 -27.85
C ASN A 253 4.93 0.32 -29.36
N SER A 254 4.98 -0.95 -29.78
CA SER A 254 5.15 -1.40 -31.17
C SER A 254 6.43 -0.94 -31.89
N ASP A 255 7.44 -0.52 -31.13
CA ASP A 255 8.77 -0.15 -31.66
C ASP A 255 9.63 -1.41 -31.85
N SER A 256 9.53 -2.03 -33.03
CA SER A 256 10.40 -3.14 -33.39
C SER A 256 11.87 -2.74 -33.58
N ASP A 257 12.17 -1.49 -34.00
CA ASP A 257 13.54 -1.02 -34.18
C ASP A 257 14.31 -0.92 -32.86
N GLY A 258 13.66 -0.40 -31.81
CA GLY A 258 14.21 -0.35 -30.46
C GLY A 258 14.58 -1.73 -29.92
N VAL A 259 13.76 -2.75 -30.17
CA VAL A 259 14.04 -4.14 -29.75
C VAL A 259 15.35 -4.65 -30.34
N PHE A 260 15.56 -4.50 -31.65
CA PHE A 260 16.80 -4.98 -32.29
C PHE A 260 18.03 -4.18 -31.90
N LYS A 261 17.90 -2.84 -31.78
CA LYS A 261 19.00 -1.97 -31.31
C LYS A 261 19.46 -2.36 -29.91
N LEU A 262 18.51 -2.55 -28.98
CA LEU A 262 18.80 -2.98 -27.61
C LEU A 262 19.45 -4.37 -27.56
N TYR A 263 19.04 -5.30 -28.44
CA TYR A 263 19.63 -6.63 -28.50
C TYR A 263 21.08 -6.63 -29.00
N GLU A 264 21.37 -5.97 -30.13
CA GLU A 264 22.74 -5.89 -30.66
C GLU A 264 23.66 -5.10 -29.71
N GLU A 265 23.17 -4.03 -29.08
CA GLU A 265 23.95 -3.28 -28.08
C GLU A 265 24.30 -4.15 -26.84
N LEU A 266 23.36 -4.96 -26.35
CA LEU A 266 23.61 -5.92 -25.27
C LEU A 266 24.65 -6.97 -25.68
N LYS A 267 24.55 -7.48 -26.91
CA LYS A 267 25.43 -8.50 -27.49
C LYS A 267 26.86 -7.98 -27.69
N GLU A 268 27.02 -6.73 -28.14
CA GLU A 268 28.30 -6.02 -28.20
C GLU A 268 28.92 -5.88 -26.81
N LYS A 269 28.15 -5.35 -25.84
CA LYS A 269 28.63 -5.13 -24.45
C LYS A 269 28.96 -6.41 -23.70
N LEU A 270 28.34 -7.55 -24.03
CA LEU A 270 28.64 -8.88 -23.47
C LEU A 270 29.71 -9.65 -24.24
N GLY A 271 30.25 -9.13 -25.34
CA GLY A 271 31.33 -9.77 -26.10
C GLY A 271 30.88 -10.95 -26.97
N GLY A 272 29.63 -10.98 -27.42
CA GLY A 272 29.21 -11.74 -28.61
C GLY A 272 27.98 -12.65 -28.49
N VAL A 273 27.75 -13.30 -27.34
CA VAL A 273 26.58 -14.19 -27.15
C VAL A 273 25.91 -13.89 -25.82
N VAL A 274 24.61 -13.63 -25.85
CA VAL A 274 23.79 -13.42 -24.64
C VAL A 274 23.50 -14.78 -24.01
N GLU A 275 24.17 -15.10 -22.91
CA GLU A 275 23.96 -16.40 -22.22
C GLU A 275 22.57 -16.52 -21.55
N ASP A 276 21.88 -15.42 -21.26
CA ASP A 276 20.57 -15.44 -20.59
C ASP A 276 19.41 -15.47 -21.59
N GLY A 277 18.64 -16.57 -21.58
CA GLY A 277 17.52 -16.80 -22.51
C GLY A 277 16.34 -15.81 -22.40
N ILE A 278 16.30 -14.99 -21.34
CA ILE A 278 15.19 -14.08 -21.00
C ILE A 278 14.94 -13.03 -22.10
N VAL A 279 15.95 -12.73 -22.91
CA VAL A 279 15.89 -11.72 -23.98
C VAL A 279 15.25 -12.27 -25.27
N TYR A 280 15.41 -13.58 -25.54
CA TYR A 280 14.99 -14.20 -26.80
C TYR A 280 13.47 -14.13 -27.05
N GLY A 281 12.64 -14.26 -26.01
CA GLY A 281 11.18 -14.15 -26.16
C GLY A 281 10.72 -12.76 -26.65
N ASN A 282 11.40 -11.69 -26.24
CA ASN A 282 11.09 -10.34 -26.72
C ASN A 282 11.68 -10.07 -28.10
N LEU A 283 12.86 -10.65 -28.40
CA LEU A 283 13.46 -10.60 -29.73
C LEU A 283 12.55 -11.28 -30.77
N MET A 284 12.01 -12.47 -30.46
CA MET A 284 11.02 -13.17 -31.29
C MET A 284 9.77 -12.32 -31.53
N LYS A 285 9.21 -11.67 -30.50
CA LYS A 285 8.11 -10.71 -30.67
C LYS A 285 8.48 -9.59 -31.63
N GLY A 286 9.67 -8.99 -31.49
CA GLY A 286 10.18 -7.98 -32.42
C GLY A 286 10.23 -8.45 -33.88
N TYR A 287 10.65 -9.71 -34.13
CA TYR A 287 10.63 -10.30 -35.46
C TYR A 287 9.21 -10.55 -35.99
N PHE A 288 8.31 -11.11 -35.17
CA PHE A 288 6.91 -11.32 -35.56
C PHE A 288 6.18 -10.01 -35.87
N MET A 289 6.45 -8.92 -35.14
CA MET A 289 5.87 -7.60 -35.42
C MET A 289 6.28 -7.03 -36.79
N ARG A 290 7.37 -7.52 -37.38
CA ARG A 290 7.81 -7.18 -38.75
C ARG A 290 7.35 -8.18 -39.81
N GLY A 291 6.62 -9.23 -39.44
CA GLY A 291 6.30 -10.35 -40.33
C GLY A 291 7.49 -11.25 -40.69
N MET A 292 8.63 -11.11 -39.99
CA MET A 292 9.83 -11.92 -40.17
C MET A 292 9.72 -13.24 -39.40
N GLU A 293 8.76 -14.08 -39.80
CA GLU A 293 8.47 -15.34 -39.12
C GLU A 293 9.63 -16.34 -39.16
N LYS A 294 10.44 -16.34 -40.24
CA LYS A 294 11.55 -17.30 -40.39
C LYS A 294 12.64 -17.00 -39.38
N GLU A 295 13.02 -15.74 -39.29
CA GLU A 295 14.01 -15.20 -38.38
C GLU A 295 13.57 -15.40 -36.92
N ALA A 296 12.27 -15.25 -36.63
CA ALA A 296 11.71 -15.59 -35.31
C ALA A 296 11.84 -17.09 -34.98
N MET A 297 11.60 -17.98 -35.94
CA MET A 297 11.77 -19.43 -35.76
C MET A 297 13.24 -19.87 -35.70
N GLU A 298 14.14 -19.20 -36.42
CA GLU A 298 15.59 -19.41 -36.30
C GLU A 298 16.09 -19.02 -34.89
N CYS A 299 15.59 -17.90 -34.33
CA CYS A 299 15.87 -17.50 -32.94
C CYS A 299 15.34 -18.52 -31.92
N TYR A 300 14.15 -19.06 -32.16
CA TYR A 300 13.56 -20.14 -31.36
C TYR A 300 14.45 -21.39 -31.38
N GLU A 301 14.85 -21.86 -32.56
CA GLU A 301 15.78 -22.99 -32.70
C GLU A 301 17.12 -22.72 -32.02
N GLU A 302 17.72 -21.55 -32.21
CA GLU A 302 19.00 -21.19 -31.58
C GLU A 302 18.92 -21.29 -30.05
N SER A 303 17.84 -20.78 -29.45
CA SER A 303 17.61 -20.86 -28.00
C SER A 303 17.41 -22.28 -27.47
N LEU A 304 17.03 -23.24 -28.33
CA LEU A 304 16.68 -24.62 -27.96
C LEU A 304 17.73 -25.67 -28.36
N ARG A 305 18.72 -25.30 -29.19
CA ARG A 305 19.83 -26.17 -29.59
C ARG A 305 20.64 -26.57 -28.35
N GLU A 306 20.83 -27.87 -28.18
CA GLU A 306 21.51 -28.47 -27.02
C GLU A 306 23.02 -28.15 -26.94
N SER A 307 23.58 -27.63 -28.04
CA SER A 307 24.93 -27.08 -28.14
C SER A 307 25.02 -25.56 -27.91
N SER A 308 23.89 -24.86 -27.73
CA SER A 308 23.88 -23.43 -27.43
C SER A 308 24.39 -23.18 -26.00
N LYS A 309 24.94 -21.98 -25.77
CA LYS A 309 25.32 -21.52 -24.43
C LYS A 309 24.15 -20.86 -23.67
N VAL A 310 22.96 -20.84 -24.27
CA VAL A 310 21.79 -20.10 -23.77
C VAL A 310 21.17 -20.86 -22.61
N LYS A 311 21.16 -20.22 -21.44
CA LYS A 311 20.56 -20.74 -20.21
C LYS A 311 19.08 -20.34 -20.20
N MET A 312 18.24 -21.24 -20.69
CA MET A 312 16.78 -21.07 -20.59
C MET A 312 16.31 -21.28 -19.14
N SER A 313 15.82 -20.19 -18.54
CA SER A 313 15.09 -20.21 -17.26
C SER A 313 13.58 -20.37 -17.51
N ALA A 314 12.79 -20.70 -16.48
CA ALA A 314 11.33 -20.70 -16.58
C ALA A 314 10.76 -19.38 -17.14
N VAL A 315 11.33 -18.22 -16.76
CA VAL A 315 10.90 -16.90 -17.26
C VAL A 315 11.25 -16.74 -18.75
N ALA A 316 12.40 -17.25 -19.19
CA ALA A 316 12.78 -17.25 -20.60
C ALA A 316 11.84 -18.11 -21.43
N TYR A 317 11.57 -19.34 -20.98
CA TYR A 317 10.61 -20.24 -21.61
C TYR A 317 9.21 -19.62 -21.71
N ASN A 318 8.69 -19.04 -20.63
CA ASN A 318 7.38 -18.36 -20.64
C ASN A 318 7.35 -17.20 -21.65
N SER A 319 8.44 -16.45 -21.78
CA SER A 319 8.53 -15.33 -22.73
C SER A 319 8.50 -15.80 -24.19
N VAL A 320 9.06 -16.98 -24.47
CA VAL A 320 9.03 -17.64 -25.79
C VAL A 320 7.67 -18.27 -26.06
N LEU A 321 7.06 -18.96 -25.09
CA LEU A 321 5.69 -19.47 -25.19
C LEU A 321 4.70 -18.34 -25.50
N ASP A 322 4.79 -17.21 -24.78
CA ASP A 322 3.92 -16.06 -24.99
C ASP A 322 4.08 -15.43 -26.38
N ALA A 323 5.30 -15.45 -26.93
CA ALA A 323 5.56 -15.03 -28.31
C ALA A 323 4.92 -15.98 -29.33
N LEU A 324 5.10 -17.30 -29.18
CA LEU A 324 4.55 -18.29 -30.11
C LEU A 324 3.02 -18.34 -30.08
N SER A 325 2.41 -18.30 -28.89
CA SER A 325 0.95 -18.34 -28.72
C SER A 325 0.28 -17.10 -29.33
N LYS A 326 0.80 -15.89 -29.07
CA LYS A 326 0.21 -14.64 -29.59
C LYS A 326 0.40 -14.43 -31.10
N ASN A 327 1.31 -15.19 -31.72
CA ASN A 327 1.61 -15.10 -33.16
C ASN A 327 1.13 -16.32 -33.96
N GLY A 328 0.15 -17.07 -33.44
CA GLY A 328 -0.53 -18.15 -34.17
C GLY A 328 0.35 -19.37 -34.46
N LYS A 329 1.40 -19.58 -33.67
CA LYS A 329 2.28 -20.77 -33.73
C LYS A 329 2.03 -21.70 -32.53
N PHE A 330 0.76 -21.87 -32.16
CA PHE A 330 0.36 -22.60 -30.95
C PHE A 330 0.83 -24.06 -30.93
N ASP A 331 0.90 -24.74 -32.09
CA ASP A 331 1.46 -26.10 -32.18
C ASP A 331 2.93 -26.20 -31.74
N GLU A 332 3.74 -25.18 -32.03
CA GLU A 332 5.14 -25.14 -31.56
C GLU A 332 5.21 -24.74 -30.08
N ALA A 333 4.30 -23.89 -29.61
CA ALA A 333 4.16 -23.58 -28.18
C ALA A 333 3.81 -24.84 -27.37
N LEU A 334 2.90 -25.68 -27.88
CA LEU A 334 2.56 -26.98 -27.27
C LEU A 334 3.79 -27.91 -27.18
N ARG A 335 4.54 -28.08 -28.27
CA ARG A 335 5.77 -28.89 -28.26
C ARG A 335 6.82 -28.35 -27.29
N LEU A 336 6.97 -27.03 -27.19
CA LEU A 336 7.85 -26.41 -26.21
C LEU A 336 7.37 -26.69 -24.78
N PHE A 337 6.06 -26.56 -24.52
CA PHE A 337 5.48 -26.81 -23.21
C PHE A 337 5.61 -28.28 -22.78
N ASP A 338 5.34 -29.23 -23.68
CA ASP A 338 5.55 -30.67 -23.42
C ASP A 338 7.02 -30.98 -23.10
N ARG A 339 7.96 -30.34 -23.82
CA ARG A 339 9.40 -30.42 -23.51
C ARG A 339 9.70 -29.83 -22.12
N MET A 340 9.15 -28.67 -21.78
CA MET A 340 9.34 -28.06 -20.45
C MET A 340 8.78 -28.96 -19.34
N VAL A 341 7.62 -29.58 -19.55
CA VAL A 341 7.00 -30.54 -18.63
C VAL A 341 7.91 -31.76 -18.44
N ALA A 342 8.45 -32.33 -19.51
CA ALA A 342 9.39 -33.45 -19.44
C ALA A 342 10.73 -33.08 -18.75
N GLU A 343 11.19 -31.85 -18.91
CA GLU A 343 12.39 -31.32 -18.25
C GLU A 343 12.17 -30.84 -16.80
N HIS A 344 10.91 -30.70 -16.35
CA HIS A 344 10.56 -30.17 -15.03
C HIS A 344 10.83 -31.22 -13.93
N ASN A 345 11.84 -30.97 -13.09
CA ASN A 345 12.26 -31.87 -12.01
C ASN A 345 12.67 -31.06 -10.77
N PRO A 346 11.72 -30.61 -9.93
CA PRO A 346 12.00 -29.81 -8.76
C PRO A 346 12.66 -30.66 -7.65
N PRO A 347 13.71 -30.15 -6.96
CA PRO A 347 14.24 -28.79 -7.01
C PRO A 347 15.42 -28.61 -7.99
N ARG A 348 15.77 -29.61 -8.82
CA ARG A 348 16.99 -29.61 -9.65
C ARG A 348 16.87 -28.79 -10.93
N ARG A 349 15.72 -28.84 -11.62
CA ARG A 349 15.41 -28.02 -12.79
C ARG A 349 13.96 -27.55 -12.68
N LEU A 350 13.76 -26.24 -12.61
CA LEU A 350 12.45 -25.61 -12.67
C LEU A 350 12.24 -25.06 -14.09
N ALA A 351 11.61 -25.86 -14.95
CA ALA A 351 11.27 -25.47 -16.32
C ALA A 351 9.87 -24.82 -16.37
N VAL A 352 8.84 -25.55 -15.91
CA VAL A 352 7.46 -25.05 -15.76
C VAL A 352 7.25 -24.33 -14.40
N ASN A 353 6.47 -23.26 -14.40
CA ASN A 353 5.93 -22.57 -13.20
C ASN A 353 4.49 -22.07 -13.46
N LEU A 354 3.87 -21.37 -12.49
CA LEU A 354 2.52 -20.80 -12.63
C LEU A 354 2.34 -19.98 -13.92
N GLY A 355 3.30 -19.10 -14.23
CA GLY A 355 3.26 -18.30 -15.46
C GLY A 355 3.32 -19.13 -16.75
N SER A 356 3.95 -20.31 -16.73
CA SER A 356 3.96 -21.22 -17.88
C SER A 356 2.55 -21.75 -18.17
N PHE A 357 1.84 -22.19 -17.13
CA PHE A 357 0.48 -22.69 -17.25
C PHE A 357 -0.51 -21.59 -17.63
N ASN A 358 -0.37 -20.37 -17.09
CA ASN A 358 -1.22 -19.24 -17.48
C ASN A 358 -1.05 -18.89 -18.96
N VAL A 359 0.18 -18.78 -19.45
CA VAL A 359 0.45 -18.53 -20.89
C VAL A 359 -0.13 -19.62 -21.80
N MET A 360 -0.11 -20.88 -21.35
CA MET A 360 -0.75 -21.96 -22.11
C MET A 360 -2.27 -21.89 -22.06
N ALA A 361 -2.87 -21.62 -20.90
CA ALA A 361 -4.32 -21.43 -20.76
C ALA A 361 -4.81 -20.26 -21.64
N ASP A 362 -4.10 -19.13 -21.64
CA ASP A 362 -4.35 -17.98 -22.53
C ASP A 362 -4.27 -18.38 -24.01
N GLY A 363 -3.28 -19.19 -24.39
CA GLY A 363 -3.13 -19.72 -25.74
C GLY A 363 -4.28 -20.64 -26.16
N TYR A 364 -4.73 -21.56 -25.29
CA TYR A 364 -5.91 -22.37 -25.56
C TYR A 364 -7.18 -21.52 -25.68
N CYS A 365 -7.36 -20.50 -24.83
CA CYS A 365 -8.49 -19.57 -24.93
C CYS A 365 -8.47 -18.77 -26.24
N ALA A 366 -7.29 -18.32 -26.70
CA ALA A 366 -7.13 -17.61 -27.98
C ALA A 366 -7.50 -18.47 -29.20
N GLU A 367 -7.26 -19.78 -29.13
CA GLU A 367 -7.68 -20.77 -30.14
C GLU A 367 -9.14 -21.25 -29.97
N GLY A 368 -9.90 -20.70 -28.99
CA GLY A 368 -11.28 -21.12 -28.70
C GLY A 368 -11.42 -22.50 -28.03
N ARG A 369 -10.31 -23.06 -27.51
CA ARG A 369 -10.19 -24.40 -26.94
C ARG A 369 -10.35 -24.40 -25.42
N PHE A 370 -11.48 -23.85 -24.96
CA PHE A 370 -11.73 -23.54 -23.55
C PHE A 370 -11.69 -24.77 -22.62
N LYS A 371 -12.10 -25.95 -23.09
CA LYS A 371 -12.08 -27.18 -22.29
C LYS A 371 -10.65 -27.63 -21.99
N GLU A 372 -9.76 -27.58 -22.99
CA GLU A 372 -8.35 -27.86 -22.81
C GLU A 372 -7.63 -26.78 -21.97
N ALA A 373 -8.05 -25.52 -22.05
CA ALA A 373 -7.57 -24.46 -21.15
C ALA A 373 -7.86 -24.81 -19.67
N ILE A 374 -9.09 -25.21 -19.36
CA ILE A 374 -9.51 -25.65 -18.02
C ILE A 374 -8.75 -26.91 -17.59
N GLU A 375 -8.55 -27.89 -18.47
CA GLU A 375 -7.75 -29.09 -18.14
C GLU A 375 -6.30 -28.75 -17.79
N VAL A 376 -5.64 -27.87 -18.55
CA VAL A 376 -4.25 -27.48 -18.32
C VAL A 376 -4.12 -26.62 -17.06
N PHE A 377 -5.13 -25.79 -16.77
CA PHE A 377 -5.24 -25.07 -15.50
C PHE A 377 -5.40 -26.03 -14.30
N ARG A 378 -6.27 -27.03 -14.39
CA ARG A 378 -6.46 -28.06 -13.34
C ARG A 378 -5.18 -28.89 -13.13
N LYS A 379 -4.41 -29.19 -14.18
CA LYS A 379 -3.13 -29.93 -14.12
C LYS A 379 -1.99 -29.19 -13.38
N MET A 380 -2.11 -27.89 -13.09
CA MET A 380 -1.08 -27.14 -12.34
C MET A 380 -0.65 -27.82 -11.02
N GLY A 381 -1.63 -28.38 -10.29
CA GLY A 381 -1.43 -28.97 -8.96
C GLY A 381 -0.45 -30.16 -8.96
N ASP A 382 -0.46 -30.96 -10.02
CA ASP A 382 0.40 -32.14 -10.17
C ASP A 382 1.90 -31.75 -10.19
N TYR A 383 2.20 -30.55 -10.70
CA TYR A 383 3.55 -29.98 -10.82
C TYR A 383 3.91 -29.07 -9.64
N ARG A 384 3.21 -29.20 -8.51
CA ARG A 384 3.35 -28.37 -7.30
C ARG A 384 3.20 -26.87 -7.57
N CYS A 385 2.50 -26.49 -8.64
CA CYS A 385 2.10 -25.13 -8.92
C CYS A 385 0.68 -24.94 -8.38
N SER A 386 0.46 -23.93 -7.54
CA SER A 386 -0.88 -23.53 -7.11
C SER A 386 -1.31 -22.32 -7.93
N PRO A 387 -2.53 -22.30 -8.51
CA PRO A 387 -3.09 -21.06 -9.03
C PRO A 387 -3.25 -20.04 -7.90
N ASP A 388 -3.18 -18.77 -8.28
CA ASP A 388 -3.53 -17.62 -7.44
C ASP A 388 -4.83 -16.96 -7.93
N THR A 389 -5.34 -15.97 -7.19
CA THR A 389 -6.58 -15.25 -7.53
C THR A 389 -6.52 -14.63 -8.94
N LEU A 390 -5.36 -14.10 -9.36
CA LEU A 390 -5.16 -13.54 -10.70
C LEU A 390 -5.28 -14.61 -11.81
N SER A 391 -4.73 -15.79 -11.58
CA SER A 391 -4.76 -16.91 -12.53
C SER A 391 -6.18 -17.44 -12.72
N PHE A 392 -6.95 -17.55 -11.63
CA PHE A 392 -8.38 -17.84 -11.69
C PHE A 392 -9.17 -16.73 -12.41
N ASN A 393 -8.99 -15.48 -12.01
CA ASN A 393 -9.72 -14.34 -12.58
C ASN A 393 -9.51 -14.22 -14.09
N ASN A 394 -8.30 -14.45 -14.61
CA ASN A 394 -8.04 -14.45 -16.04
C ASN A 394 -8.82 -15.54 -16.79
N LEU A 395 -8.80 -16.80 -16.31
CA LEU A 395 -9.52 -17.88 -16.98
C LEU A 395 -11.05 -17.72 -16.88
N ILE A 396 -11.56 -17.26 -15.73
CA ILE A 396 -12.97 -16.88 -15.57
C ILE A 396 -13.31 -15.73 -16.55
N GLU A 397 -12.43 -14.74 -16.72
CA GLU A 397 -12.67 -13.60 -17.64
C GLU A 397 -12.79 -14.06 -19.09
N GLN A 398 -11.93 -14.99 -19.52
CA GLN A 398 -12.01 -15.56 -20.87
C GLN A 398 -13.30 -16.38 -21.07
N LEU A 399 -13.73 -17.17 -20.09
CA LEU A 399 -14.97 -17.96 -20.19
C LEU A 399 -16.21 -17.06 -20.22
N CYS A 400 -16.28 -16.08 -19.31
CA CYS A 400 -17.33 -15.08 -19.25
C CYS A 400 -17.51 -14.33 -20.58
N LYS A 401 -16.42 -13.78 -21.14
CA LYS A 401 -16.45 -13.06 -22.43
C LYS A 401 -16.89 -13.90 -23.63
N ASN A 402 -16.88 -15.23 -23.51
CA ASN A 402 -17.30 -16.16 -24.56
C ASN A 402 -18.65 -16.83 -24.24
N GLY A 403 -19.40 -16.33 -23.25
CA GLY A 403 -20.73 -16.86 -22.90
C GLY A 403 -20.70 -18.25 -22.27
N MET A 404 -19.60 -18.60 -21.59
CA MET A 404 -19.41 -19.89 -20.89
C MET A 404 -19.55 -19.70 -19.37
N LEU A 405 -20.66 -19.09 -18.93
CA LEU A 405 -20.85 -18.77 -17.51
C LEU A 405 -20.91 -20.02 -16.62
N SER A 406 -21.47 -21.14 -17.10
CA SER A 406 -21.51 -22.39 -16.33
C SER A 406 -20.10 -22.90 -15.96
N GLU A 407 -19.17 -22.94 -16.91
CA GLU A 407 -17.77 -23.30 -16.66
C GLU A 407 -17.03 -22.25 -15.80
N ALA A 408 -17.40 -20.98 -15.90
CA ALA A 408 -16.88 -19.91 -15.05
C ALA A 408 -17.35 -20.05 -13.58
N GLU A 409 -18.61 -20.45 -13.37
CA GLU A 409 -19.18 -20.74 -12.05
C GLU A 409 -18.56 -22.00 -11.41
N GLU A 410 -18.25 -23.04 -12.19
CA GLU A 410 -17.46 -24.19 -11.73
C GLU A 410 -16.08 -23.76 -11.19
N LEU A 411 -15.34 -22.95 -11.96
CA LEU A 411 -14.01 -22.47 -11.56
C LEU A 411 -14.07 -21.56 -10.33
N TYR A 412 -15.10 -20.71 -10.20
CA TYR A 412 -15.34 -19.91 -9.01
C TYR A 412 -15.54 -20.81 -7.77
N GLY A 413 -16.28 -21.90 -7.89
CA GLY A 413 -16.43 -22.90 -6.81
C GLY A 413 -15.08 -23.49 -6.38
N GLU A 414 -14.26 -23.93 -7.35
CA GLU A 414 -12.93 -24.52 -7.12
C GLU A 414 -11.93 -23.59 -6.40
N MET A 415 -12.14 -22.26 -6.40
CA MET A 415 -11.25 -21.33 -5.70
C MET A 415 -11.18 -21.67 -4.21
N SER A 416 -12.34 -21.92 -3.60
CA SER A 416 -12.46 -22.23 -2.17
C SER A 416 -11.77 -23.55 -1.79
N ASP A 417 -11.94 -24.60 -2.60
CA ASP A 417 -11.30 -25.91 -2.40
C ASP A 417 -9.78 -25.84 -2.50
N LYS A 418 -9.24 -24.94 -3.33
CA LYS A 418 -7.80 -24.70 -3.46
C LYS A 418 -7.27 -23.67 -2.44
N GLY A 419 -8.11 -23.17 -1.53
CA GLY A 419 -7.72 -22.19 -0.51
C GLY A 419 -7.41 -20.80 -1.07
N VAL A 420 -7.92 -20.48 -2.26
CA VAL A 420 -7.79 -19.18 -2.92
C VAL A 420 -9.07 -18.38 -2.68
N ASN A 421 -8.95 -17.17 -2.14
CA ASN A 421 -10.12 -16.30 -1.95
C ASN A 421 -10.40 -15.49 -3.23
N PRO A 422 -11.67 -15.41 -3.67
CA PRO A 422 -12.12 -14.42 -4.65
C PRO A 422 -11.83 -12.99 -4.19
N ASP A 423 -11.60 -12.09 -5.15
CA ASP A 423 -11.45 -10.65 -4.91
C ASP A 423 -12.63 -9.85 -5.49
N GLU A 424 -12.59 -8.52 -5.34
CA GLU A 424 -13.63 -7.63 -5.89
C GLU A 424 -13.81 -7.83 -7.41
N TYR A 425 -12.72 -8.11 -8.13
CA TYR A 425 -12.76 -8.29 -9.57
C TYR A 425 -13.43 -9.61 -9.96
N THR A 426 -13.22 -10.70 -9.21
CA THR A 426 -13.94 -11.97 -9.41
C THR A 426 -15.47 -11.78 -9.36
N TYR A 427 -15.97 -11.04 -8.36
CA TYR A 427 -17.41 -10.83 -8.19
C TYR A 427 -18.00 -9.93 -9.28
N VAL A 428 -17.33 -8.81 -9.61
CA VAL A 428 -17.77 -7.90 -10.68
C VAL A 428 -17.90 -8.62 -12.01
N LEU A 429 -16.92 -9.47 -12.35
CA LEU A 429 -16.91 -10.23 -13.59
C LEU A 429 -18.10 -11.19 -13.70
N LEU A 430 -18.37 -11.98 -12.64
CA LEU A 430 -19.52 -12.89 -12.61
C LEU A 430 -20.85 -12.11 -12.66
N MET A 431 -20.94 -10.97 -11.98
CA MET A 431 -22.12 -10.09 -12.01
C MET A 431 -22.40 -9.53 -13.41
N ASP A 432 -21.39 -8.94 -14.06
CA ASP A 432 -21.52 -8.36 -15.41
C ASP A 432 -21.99 -9.45 -16.40
N THR A 433 -21.41 -10.65 -16.34
CA THR A 433 -21.81 -11.80 -17.18
C THR A 433 -23.24 -12.30 -16.88
N CYS A 434 -23.62 -12.36 -15.61
CA CYS A 434 -24.99 -12.72 -15.21
C CYS A 434 -26.03 -11.74 -15.77
N PHE A 435 -25.72 -10.44 -15.85
CA PHE A 435 -26.60 -9.46 -16.49
C PHE A 435 -26.71 -9.67 -18.00
N GLU A 436 -25.62 -9.99 -18.70
CA GLU A 436 -25.63 -10.32 -20.13
C GLU A 436 -26.49 -11.57 -20.42
N GLU A 437 -26.48 -12.57 -19.55
CA GLU A 437 -27.34 -13.76 -19.63
C GLU A 437 -28.79 -13.56 -19.10
N ASN A 438 -29.16 -12.35 -18.69
CA ASN A 438 -30.44 -12.02 -18.02
C ASN A 438 -30.68 -12.75 -16.67
N ARG A 439 -29.63 -13.30 -16.05
CA ARG A 439 -29.63 -13.94 -14.73
C ARG A 439 -29.49 -12.92 -13.59
N ALA A 440 -30.37 -11.91 -13.57
CA ALA A 440 -30.27 -10.76 -12.67
C ALA A 440 -30.36 -11.12 -11.17
N ASP A 441 -31.11 -12.16 -10.80
CA ASP A 441 -31.18 -12.67 -9.42
C ASP A 441 -29.81 -13.19 -8.93
N ASP A 442 -29.08 -13.88 -9.80
CA ASP A 442 -27.77 -14.45 -9.50
C ASP A 442 -26.72 -13.34 -9.41
N ALA A 443 -26.78 -12.31 -10.27
CA ALA A 443 -25.95 -11.10 -10.16
C ALA A 443 -26.14 -10.41 -8.80
N ALA A 444 -27.39 -10.27 -8.35
CA ALA A 444 -27.72 -9.73 -7.02
C ALA A 444 -27.25 -10.65 -5.88
N GLU A 445 -27.18 -11.97 -6.08
CA GLU A 445 -26.60 -12.91 -5.12
C GLU A 445 -25.07 -12.83 -5.06
N TYR A 446 -24.36 -12.73 -6.19
CA TYR A 446 -22.91 -12.53 -6.22
C TYR A 446 -22.51 -11.23 -5.52
N PHE A 447 -23.30 -10.16 -5.70
CA PHE A 447 -23.11 -8.94 -4.94
C PHE A 447 -23.26 -9.15 -3.41
N ARG A 448 -24.28 -9.90 -2.96
CA ARG A 448 -24.44 -10.25 -1.53
C ARG A 448 -23.26 -11.08 -1.00
N LYS A 449 -22.83 -12.10 -1.76
CA LYS A 449 -21.65 -12.93 -1.44
C LYS A 449 -20.38 -12.11 -1.27
N MET A 450 -20.16 -11.08 -2.10
CA MET A 450 -19.04 -10.15 -1.97
C MET A 450 -19.05 -9.41 -0.61
N VAL A 451 -20.22 -8.93 -0.18
CA VAL A 451 -20.39 -8.24 1.11
C VAL A 451 -20.20 -9.21 2.29
N ASP A 452 -20.72 -10.43 2.19
CA ASP A 452 -20.56 -11.48 3.21
C ASP A 452 -19.10 -11.96 3.33
N ALA A 453 -18.35 -11.97 2.23
CA ALA A 453 -16.90 -12.18 2.19
C ALA A 453 -16.09 -11.04 2.83
N LYS A 454 -16.76 -10.00 3.37
CA LYS A 454 -16.18 -8.79 3.99
C LYS A 454 -15.35 -7.92 3.04
N LEU A 455 -15.48 -8.13 1.74
CA LEU A 455 -14.99 -7.18 0.75
C LEU A 455 -15.89 -5.94 0.81
N ARG A 456 -15.30 -4.75 0.72
CA ARG A 456 -16.05 -3.50 0.62
C ARG A 456 -16.20 -3.16 -0.86
N PRO A 457 -17.39 -3.30 -1.46
CA PRO A 457 -17.56 -2.96 -2.86
C PRO A 457 -17.36 -1.46 -3.07
N ASN A 458 -16.72 -1.09 -4.16
CA ASN A 458 -16.55 0.31 -4.53
C ASN A 458 -17.79 0.85 -5.27
N LEU A 459 -17.91 2.17 -5.36
CA LEU A 459 -19.03 2.86 -6.02
C LEU A 459 -19.31 2.36 -7.46
N ALA A 460 -18.28 2.04 -8.23
CA ALA A 460 -18.44 1.55 -9.59
C ALA A 460 -18.98 0.11 -9.68
N VAL A 461 -18.89 -0.70 -8.60
CA VAL A 461 -19.58 -2.00 -8.51
C VAL A 461 -21.08 -1.81 -8.27
N TYR A 462 -21.46 -0.84 -7.44
CA TYR A 462 -22.86 -0.51 -7.21
C TYR A 462 -23.53 0.07 -8.45
N ASN A 463 -22.86 0.99 -9.15
CA ASN A 463 -23.43 1.60 -10.34
C ASN A 463 -23.64 0.57 -11.46
N ARG A 464 -22.74 -0.44 -11.58
CA ARG A 464 -22.98 -1.62 -12.43
C ARG A 464 -24.18 -2.45 -12.00
N LEU A 465 -24.29 -2.80 -10.71
CA LEU A 465 -25.41 -3.59 -10.18
C LEU A 465 -26.75 -2.89 -10.45
N VAL A 466 -26.83 -1.59 -10.17
CA VAL A 466 -28.04 -0.79 -10.35
C VAL A 466 -28.40 -0.68 -11.83
N ASP A 467 -27.44 -0.31 -12.70
CA ASP A 467 -27.62 -0.25 -14.16
C ASP A 467 -28.06 -1.61 -14.76
N GLY A 468 -27.44 -2.71 -14.34
CA GLY A 468 -27.81 -4.06 -14.75
C GLY A 468 -29.23 -4.45 -14.33
N LEU A 469 -29.61 -4.19 -13.08
CA LEU A 469 -30.98 -4.44 -12.58
C LEU A 469 -32.02 -3.60 -13.32
N ILE A 470 -31.71 -2.33 -13.63
CA ILE A 470 -32.59 -1.43 -14.39
C ILE A 470 -32.78 -1.94 -15.82
N LYS A 471 -31.71 -2.37 -16.51
CA LYS A 471 -31.78 -2.93 -17.87
C LYS A 471 -32.69 -4.16 -17.96
N VAL A 472 -32.75 -4.97 -16.89
CA VAL A 472 -33.64 -6.13 -16.76
C VAL A 472 -35.04 -5.76 -16.21
N GLY A 473 -35.26 -4.50 -15.83
CA GLY A 473 -36.55 -3.98 -15.33
C GLY A 473 -36.80 -4.18 -13.83
N LYS A 474 -35.82 -4.65 -13.06
CA LYS A 474 -35.91 -4.94 -11.62
C LYS A 474 -35.67 -3.70 -10.75
N VAL A 475 -36.48 -2.66 -10.96
CA VAL A 475 -36.31 -1.33 -10.33
C VAL A 475 -36.45 -1.38 -8.80
N ASP A 476 -37.35 -2.21 -8.25
CA ASP A 476 -37.52 -2.37 -6.79
C ASP A 476 -36.26 -2.93 -6.10
N GLU A 477 -35.64 -3.94 -6.72
CA GLU A 477 -34.40 -4.54 -6.20
C GLU A 477 -33.26 -3.52 -6.26
N ALA A 478 -33.13 -2.79 -7.37
CA ALA A 478 -32.12 -1.74 -7.53
C ALA A 478 -32.22 -0.67 -6.43
N LYS A 479 -33.43 -0.21 -6.10
CA LYS A 479 -33.66 0.69 -4.96
C LYS A 479 -33.30 0.05 -3.62
N SER A 480 -33.65 -1.22 -3.40
CA SER A 480 -33.32 -1.88 -2.11
C SER A 480 -31.81 -1.94 -1.84
N PHE A 481 -30.99 -2.09 -2.90
CA PHE A 481 -29.53 -2.00 -2.80
C PHE A 481 -29.04 -0.56 -2.59
N PHE A 482 -29.70 0.43 -3.18
CA PHE A 482 -29.43 1.85 -2.95
C PHE A 482 -29.70 2.28 -1.49
N ASP A 483 -30.82 1.85 -0.88
CA ASP A 483 -31.18 2.15 0.51
C ASP A 483 -30.25 1.48 1.54
N LEU A 484 -29.63 0.34 1.17
CA LEU A 484 -28.56 -0.32 1.93
C LEU A 484 -27.23 0.45 1.83
N MET A 485 -27.10 1.30 0.81
CA MET A 485 -25.86 1.91 0.39
C MET A 485 -25.61 3.30 0.94
N VAL A 486 -26.60 4.19 0.86
CA VAL A 486 -26.56 5.53 1.50
C VAL A 486 -26.18 5.43 2.99
N LYS A 487 -26.56 4.33 3.65
CA LYS A 487 -26.24 4.06 5.07
C LYS A 487 -24.79 3.62 5.34
N LYS A 488 -24.02 3.23 4.32
CA LYS A 488 -22.69 2.61 4.45
C LYS A 488 -21.58 3.37 3.72
N LEU A 489 -21.91 4.07 2.64
CA LEU A 489 -20.97 4.75 1.76
C LEU A 489 -21.53 6.10 1.36
N LYS A 490 -20.67 7.14 1.36
CA LYS A 490 -21.03 8.45 0.82
C LYS A 490 -21.25 8.34 -0.68
N MET A 491 -22.42 8.74 -1.14
CA MET A 491 -22.81 8.71 -2.55
C MET A 491 -22.46 10.01 -3.25
N ASP A 492 -22.18 9.92 -4.54
CA ASP A 492 -21.88 11.06 -5.41
C ASP A 492 -23.14 11.54 -6.17
N ILE A 493 -23.11 12.80 -6.60
CA ILE A 493 -24.23 13.44 -7.32
C ILE A 493 -24.64 12.63 -8.58
N PRO A 494 -23.73 12.10 -9.42
CA PRO A 494 -24.10 11.26 -10.56
C PRO A 494 -24.92 10.02 -10.20
N SER A 495 -24.63 9.34 -9.08
CA SER A 495 -25.37 8.14 -8.68
C SER A 495 -26.78 8.48 -8.16
N TYR A 496 -26.93 9.61 -7.46
CA TYR A 496 -28.24 10.16 -7.12
C TYR A 496 -29.05 10.53 -8.37
N GLN A 497 -28.44 11.23 -9.35
CA GLN A 497 -29.08 11.55 -10.64
C GLN A 497 -29.53 10.29 -11.38
N PHE A 498 -28.67 9.26 -11.42
CA PHE A 498 -28.96 8.01 -12.11
C PHE A 498 -30.15 7.27 -11.50
N ILE A 499 -30.20 7.07 -10.17
CA ILE A 499 -31.34 6.40 -9.53
C ILE A 499 -32.63 7.24 -9.63
N MET A 500 -32.55 8.57 -9.52
CA MET A 500 -33.72 9.45 -9.67
C MET A 500 -34.30 9.38 -11.09
N LYS A 501 -33.45 9.42 -12.12
CA LYS A 501 -33.86 9.27 -13.52
C LYS A 501 -34.62 7.96 -13.76
N THR A 502 -34.06 6.87 -13.23
CA THR A 502 -34.54 5.52 -13.53
C THR A 502 -35.82 5.18 -12.75
N LEU A 503 -35.97 5.73 -11.54
CA LEU A 503 -37.25 5.73 -10.82
C LEU A 503 -38.32 6.61 -11.51
N SER A 504 -37.93 7.74 -12.11
CA SER A 504 -38.83 8.57 -12.92
C SER A 504 -39.28 7.86 -14.21
N GLU A 505 -38.36 7.23 -14.95
CA GLU A 505 -38.68 6.40 -16.13
C GLU A 505 -39.56 5.18 -15.78
N ALA A 506 -39.52 4.72 -14.52
CA ALA A 506 -40.40 3.67 -13.99
C ALA A 506 -41.74 4.18 -13.38
N GLY A 507 -42.02 5.49 -13.40
CA GLY A 507 -43.24 6.10 -12.83
C GLY A 507 -43.31 6.09 -11.30
N LYS A 508 -42.18 5.89 -10.60
CA LYS A 508 -42.12 5.74 -9.13
C LYS A 508 -41.73 7.05 -8.44
N LEU A 509 -42.49 8.11 -8.68
CA LEU A 509 -42.15 9.46 -8.20
C LEU A 509 -42.13 9.62 -6.67
N ASP A 510 -42.94 8.84 -5.94
CA ASP A 510 -42.87 8.79 -4.47
C ASP A 510 -41.51 8.28 -3.99
N GLU A 511 -40.87 7.42 -4.77
CA GLU A 511 -39.53 6.91 -4.47
C GLU A 511 -38.45 7.93 -4.83
N VAL A 512 -38.62 8.68 -5.93
CA VAL A 512 -37.76 9.83 -6.28
C VAL A 512 -37.75 10.85 -5.14
N LEU A 513 -38.91 11.23 -4.60
CA LEU A 513 -39.01 12.15 -3.46
C LEU A 513 -38.34 11.60 -2.19
N ASN A 514 -38.45 10.29 -1.92
CA ASN A 514 -37.72 9.66 -0.82
C ASN A 514 -36.20 9.70 -1.02
N VAL A 515 -35.70 9.50 -2.25
CA VAL A 515 -34.26 9.61 -2.55
C VAL A 515 -33.78 11.06 -2.36
N VAL A 516 -34.51 12.06 -2.86
CA VAL A 516 -34.21 13.48 -2.62
C VAL A 516 -34.19 13.79 -1.12
N ASN A 517 -35.16 13.27 -0.37
CA ASN A 517 -35.22 13.41 1.08
C ASN A 517 -33.99 12.82 1.78
N THR A 518 -33.54 11.63 1.39
CA THR A 518 -32.31 11.02 1.93
C THR A 518 -31.04 11.78 1.54
N MET A 519 -31.01 12.35 0.33
CA MET A 519 -29.88 13.16 -0.13
C MET A 519 -29.76 14.46 0.68
N LEU A 520 -30.88 15.12 0.99
CA LEU A 520 -30.89 16.33 1.82
C LEU A 520 -30.51 16.06 3.29
N ASP A 521 -30.59 14.82 3.76
CA ASP A 521 -30.13 14.39 5.09
C ASP A 521 -28.63 14.02 5.14
N ASP A 522 -27.95 13.87 3.98
CA ASP A 522 -26.52 13.58 3.91
C ASP A 522 -25.71 14.89 3.78
N ASP A 523 -25.19 15.40 4.89
CA ASP A 523 -24.43 16.67 4.96
C ASP A 523 -23.12 16.68 4.12
N GLY A 524 -22.79 15.58 3.44
CA GLY A 524 -21.67 15.48 2.52
C GLY A 524 -21.95 15.86 1.06
N VAL A 525 -23.21 16.12 0.66
CA VAL A 525 -23.56 16.35 -0.76
C VAL A 525 -24.30 17.68 -0.94
N GLU A 526 -23.70 18.58 -1.71
CA GLU A 526 -24.31 19.86 -2.05
C GLU A 526 -25.43 19.67 -3.10
N PHE A 527 -26.65 20.07 -2.74
CA PHE A 527 -27.82 19.99 -3.62
C PHE A 527 -27.83 21.19 -4.58
N ASN A 528 -26.96 21.14 -5.58
CA ASN A 528 -26.70 22.23 -6.52
C ASN A 528 -27.94 22.62 -7.35
N GLU A 529 -27.98 23.86 -7.83
CA GLU A 529 -29.07 24.40 -8.66
C GLU A 529 -29.32 23.54 -9.92
N GLU A 530 -28.26 23.05 -10.58
CA GLU A 530 -28.36 22.13 -11.73
C GLU A 530 -29.08 20.82 -11.38
N LEU A 531 -28.83 20.28 -10.19
CA LEU A 531 -29.50 19.07 -9.70
C LEU A 531 -30.95 19.36 -9.31
N GLN A 532 -31.21 20.52 -8.72
CA GLN A 532 -32.56 20.98 -8.41
C GLN A 532 -33.40 21.15 -9.69
N GLU A 533 -32.82 21.72 -10.76
CA GLU A 533 -33.48 21.82 -12.07
C GLU A 533 -33.67 20.43 -12.70
N PHE A 534 -32.68 19.54 -12.63
CA PHE A 534 -32.81 18.15 -13.09
C PHE A 534 -33.97 17.42 -12.40
N VAL A 535 -34.05 17.45 -11.06
CA VAL A 535 -35.12 16.80 -10.29
C VAL A 535 -36.49 17.43 -10.60
N LYS A 536 -36.58 18.77 -10.71
CA LYS A 536 -37.81 19.45 -11.16
C LYS A 536 -38.20 19.02 -12.59
N GLY A 537 -37.23 18.86 -13.50
CA GLY A 537 -37.44 18.43 -14.88
C GLY A 537 -37.94 16.98 -15.00
N GLU A 538 -37.41 16.07 -14.18
CA GLU A 538 -37.89 14.68 -14.10
C GLU A 538 -39.32 14.63 -13.52
N MET A 539 -39.59 15.37 -12.44
CA MET A 539 -40.92 15.43 -11.80
C MET A 539 -41.98 16.18 -12.64
N ARG A 540 -41.54 17.09 -13.54
CA ARG A 540 -42.39 17.79 -14.51
C ARG A 540 -43.02 16.84 -15.54
N LYS A 541 -42.40 15.70 -15.84
CA LYS A 541 -42.94 14.69 -16.78
C LYS A 541 -44.34 14.21 -16.39
N GLU A 542 -44.67 14.22 -15.08
CA GLU A 542 -46.00 13.88 -14.55
C GLU A 542 -46.68 15.02 -13.77
N GLY A 543 -46.13 16.24 -13.80
CA GLY A 543 -46.75 17.43 -13.21
C GLY A 543 -46.65 17.56 -11.68
N ARG A 544 -45.71 16.87 -11.01
CA ARG A 544 -45.53 16.90 -9.54
C ARG A 544 -44.37 17.80 -9.07
N GLU A 545 -44.03 18.83 -9.86
CA GLU A 545 -42.84 19.67 -9.62
C GLU A 545 -42.88 20.49 -8.31
N ASP A 546 -44.08 20.88 -7.84
CA ASP A 546 -44.28 21.60 -6.57
C ASP A 546 -43.87 20.80 -5.32
N GLU A 547 -43.90 19.47 -5.38
CA GLU A 547 -43.63 18.62 -4.21
C GLU A 547 -42.15 18.66 -3.82
N VAL A 548 -41.26 18.79 -4.80
CA VAL A 548 -39.82 18.96 -4.60
C VAL A 548 -39.55 20.28 -3.87
N GLY A 549 -40.22 21.37 -4.28
CA GLY A 549 -40.12 22.67 -3.64
C GLY A 549 -40.55 22.63 -2.17
N LYS A 550 -41.75 22.11 -1.90
CA LYS A 550 -42.29 21.95 -0.54
C LYS A 550 -41.39 21.10 0.36
N LEU A 551 -40.77 20.04 -0.19
CA LEU A 551 -39.88 19.15 0.55
C LEU A 551 -38.56 19.86 0.94
N MET A 552 -38.00 20.68 0.04
CA MET A 552 -36.83 21.51 0.36
C MET A 552 -37.15 22.56 1.43
N GLU A 553 -38.25 23.31 1.29
CA GLU A 553 -38.68 24.31 2.29
C GLU A 553 -38.88 23.69 3.68
N GLU A 554 -39.50 22.50 3.74
CA GLU A 554 -39.67 21.74 4.97
C GLU A 554 -38.33 21.29 5.57
N LYS A 555 -37.40 20.80 4.76
CA LYS A 555 -36.05 20.38 5.21
C LYS A 555 -35.17 21.55 5.64
N GLU A 556 -35.21 22.68 4.94
CA GLU A 556 -34.51 23.90 5.36
C GLU A 556 -35.04 24.40 6.71
N ARG A 557 -36.37 24.39 6.91
CA ARG A 557 -36.99 24.70 8.20
C ARG A 557 -36.53 23.75 9.30
N GLN A 558 -36.49 22.45 9.05
CA GLN A 558 -36.00 21.45 10.00
C GLN A 558 -34.50 21.64 10.33
N LYS A 559 -33.64 21.90 9.34
CA LYS A 559 -32.21 22.19 9.56
C LYS A 559 -32.01 23.50 10.33
N ALA A 560 -32.82 24.53 10.09
CA ALA A 560 -32.79 25.78 10.83
C ALA A 560 -33.24 25.59 12.30
N GLU A 561 -34.31 24.83 12.54
CA GLU A 561 -34.77 24.49 13.89
C GLU A 561 -33.75 23.65 14.67
N ALA A 562 -33.10 22.68 13.99
CA ALA A 562 -32.02 21.87 14.57
C ALA A 562 -30.81 22.75 14.97
N LYS A 563 -30.35 23.63 14.07
CA LYS A 563 -29.27 24.59 14.37
C LYS A 563 -29.63 25.55 15.51
N ALA A 564 -30.88 26.00 15.60
CA ALA A 564 -31.34 26.84 16.71
C ALA A 564 -31.28 26.08 18.05
N LYS A 565 -31.77 24.84 18.10
CA LYS A 565 -31.69 23.97 19.29
C LYS A 565 -30.26 23.63 19.68
N GLU A 566 -29.38 23.38 18.71
CA GLU A 566 -27.96 23.11 18.97
C GLU A 566 -27.24 24.36 19.51
N ALA A 567 -27.51 25.54 18.94
CA ALA A 567 -26.97 26.80 19.44
C ALA A 567 -27.45 27.11 20.87
N GLU A 568 -28.73 26.88 21.17
CA GLU A 568 -29.28 27.00 22.52
C GLU A 568 -28.63 26.00 23.49
N ALA A 569 -28.48 24.72 23.10
CA ALA A 569 -27.82 23.70 23.91
C ALA A 569 -26.33 24.02 24.16
N ALA A 570 -25.61 24.52 23.15
CA ALA A 570 -24.22 24.94 23.27
C ALA A 570 -24.06 26.19 24.15
N GLU A 571 -25.03 27.11 24.13
CA GLU A 571 -25.04 28.30 24.96
C GLU A 571 -25.42 27.97 26.41
N ALA A 572 -26.36 27.05 26.63
CA ALA A 572 -26.65 26.44 27.94
C ALA A 572 -25.46 25.66 28.50
N ALA A 573 -24.74 24.88 27.68
CA ALA A 573 -23.50 24.21 28.07
C ALA A 573 -22.40 25.20 28.46
N LYS A 574 -22.23 26.30 27.70
CA LYS A 574 -21.31 27.40 28.05
C LYS A 574 -21.72 28.11 29.34
N ARG A 575 -23.02 28.33 29.60
CA ARG A 575 -23.53 28.86 30.88
C ARG A 575 -23.21 27.93 32.04
N SER A 576 -23.46 26.62 31.88
CA SER A 576 -23.15 25.60 32.89
C SER A 576 -21.65 25.51 33.18
N ALA A 577 -20.81 25.52 32.15
CA ALA A 577 -19.35 25.55 32.29
C ALA A 577 -18.86 26.83 32.98
N ARG A 578 -19.42 28.01 32.65
CA ARG A 578 -19.13 29.27 33.34
C ARG A 578 -19.55 29.24 34.81
N ALA A 579 -20.71 28.64 35.13
CA ALA A 579 -21.17 28.47 36.51
C ALA A 579 -20.24 27.52 37.30
N ALA A 580 -19.81 26.41 36.70
CA ALA A 580 -18.83 25.49 37.28
C ALA A 580 -17.48 26.17 37.54
N VAL A 581 -16.94 26.91 36.57
CA VAL A 581 -15.69 27.69 36.73
C VAL A 581 -15.84 28.77 37.81
N SER A 582 -16.98 29.47 37.86
CA SER A 582 -17.28 30.45 38.91
C SER A 582 -17.33 29.83 40.31
N SER A 583 -17.87 28.61 40.43
CA SER A 583 -17.92 27.87 41.71
C SER A 583 -16.55 27.38 42.19
N LEU A 584 -15.56 27.31 41.29
CA LEU A 584 -14.18 26.90 41.59
C LEU A 584 -13.25 28.08 41.92
N LEU A 585 -13.71 29.32 41.79
CA LEU A 585 -12.92 30.54 42.07
C LEU A 585 -13.19 31.08 43.49
N PRO A 586 -12.19 31.15 44.39
CA PRO A 586 -12.36 31.75 45.71
C PRO A 586 -12.61 33.26 45.61
N SER A 587 -13.63 33.76 46.31
CA SER A 587 -14.11 35.15 46.28
C SER A 587 -13.24 36.17 47.01
N LYS A 588 -11.90 36.02 46.99
CA LYS A 588 -10.94 36.91 47.64
C LYS A 588 -9.65 37.09 46.82
N LEU A 589 -9.68 37.97 45.80
CA LEU A 589 -8.43 38.49 45.20
C LEU A 589 -8.55 39.80 44.38
N PHE A 590 -9.72 40.42 44.28
CA PHE A 590 -9.84 41.82 43.84
C PHE A 590 -10.45 42.65 44.97
N GLY A 591 -9.75 43.70 45.38
CA GLY A 591 -10.08 44.46 46.59
C GLY A 591 -11.18 45.49 46.36
N ASN A 592 -12.17 45.48 47.26
CA ASN A 592 -13.11 46.60 47.38
C ASN A 592 -12.37 47.86 47.83
N LYS A 593 -12.69 48.99 47.22
CA LYS A 593 -12.64 50.31 47.87
C LYS A 593 -14.07 50.79 48.01
N GLU A 594 -14.52 50.97 49.25
CA GLU A 594 -15.88 51.38 49.58
C GLU A 594 -16.00 52.90 49.66
N SER A 595 -17.06 53.45 49.05
CA SER A 595 -17.99 54.46 49.60
C SER A 595 -18.97 54.89 48.47
N ASP A 596 -20.21 55.33 48.70
CA ASP A 596 -20.93 55.50 49.97
C ASP A 596 -22.45 55.23 49.79
N THR A 597 -23.16 55.26 50.90
CA THR A 597 -24.59 55.01 51.13
C THR A 597 -25.54 56.10 50.59
N GLY A 598 -26.84 55.78 50.46
CA GLY A 598 -27.86 56.82 50.23
C GLY A 598 -29.23 56.35 49.72
N SER A 599 -30.03 55.66 50.53
CA SER A 599 -31.45 55.42 50.23
C SER A 599 -32.35 56.42 50.97
N THR A 600 -33.14 57.23 50.25
CA THR A 600 -34.30 57.95 50.82
C THR A 600 -35.42 58.07 49.79
N GLN A 601 -36.61 57.65 50.20
CA GLN A 601 -37.87 57.99 49.52
C GLN A 601 -38.28 59.43 49.88
N SER A 602 -38.78 60.20 48.92
CA SER A 602 -39.91 61.12 49.15
C SER A 602 -40.43 61.70 47.85
N THR A 603 -41.74 61.73 47.72
CA THR A 603 -42.52 62.43 46.70
C THR A 603 -42.40 63.94 46.78
N GLU A 604 -42.39 64.67 45.65
CA GLU A 604 -43.20 65.88 45.49
C GLU A 604 -43.39 66.26 44.00
N ASN A 605 -44.52 66.90 43.69
CA ASN A 605 -44.89 67.42 42.37
C ASN A 605 -44.33 68.85 42.17
N VAL A 606 -44.20 69.29 40.91
CA VAL A 606 -44.86 70.49 40.31
C VAL A 606 -44.09 70.99 39.07
N GLY A 607 -44.81 71.17 37.96
CA GLY A 607 -44.49 72.08 36.84
C GLY A 607 -43.27 71.74 35.95
N GLU A 608 -43.22 72.06 34.66
CA GLU A 608 -44.25 72.61 33.75
C GLU A 608 -43.85 72.29 32.28
N ALA A 609 -44.71 72.66 31.33
CA ALA A 609 -44.63 72.53 29.86
C ALA A 609 -43.24 72.37 29.16
N ALA A 610 -43.12 71.74 27.98
CA ALA A 610 -44.10 71.76 26.88
C ALA A 610 -44.05 70.53 25.92
N SER A 611 -45.13 70.42 25.14
CA SER A 611 -45.32 69.59 23.95
C SER A 611 -44.25 69.86 22.86
N THR A 612 -44.03 69.02 21.83
CA THR A 612 -45.07 68.47 20.92
C THR A 612 -44.58 67.24 20.15
N GLN A 613 -45.52 66.36 19.76
CA GLN A 613 -45.31 65.17 18.92
C GLN A 613 -45.37 65.53 17.40
N PRO A 614 -45.69 64.62 16.43
CA PRO A 614 -44.70 63.93 15.61
C PRO A 614 -45.04 64.02 14.09
N ALA A 615 -44.68 62.96 13.33
CA ALA A 615 -45.31 62.45 12.10
C ALA A 615 -44.61 62.70 10.74
N GLU A 616 -44.32 61.57 10.09
CA GLU A 616 -44.60 61.19 8.69
C GLU A 616 -44.75 62.27 7.60
N ALA A 617 -43.99 62.10 6.50
CA ALA A 617 -44.55 61.66 5.21
C ALA A 617 -43.44 61.47 4.14
N ALA A 618 -43.67 60.57 3.18
CA ALA A 618 -42.86 60.43 1.97
C ALA A 618 -43.34 61.40 0.87
N THR A 619 -42.49 61.73 -0.12
CA THR A 619 -42.70 61.44 -1.57
C THR A 619 -41.72 62.16 -2.53
N VAL A 620 -41.15 61.38 -3.48
CA VAL A 620 -41.10 61.62 -4.95
C VAL A 620 -40.16 62.67 -5.59
N SER A 621 -39.46 62.18 -6.64
CA SER A 621 -38.94 62.84 -7.88
C SER A 621 -37.67 63.71 -7.90
N GLY A 622 -36.93 63.59 -9.01
CA GLY A 622 -36.33 64.76 -9.68
C GLY A 622 -34.92 64.60 -10.28
N ASP A 623 -34.83 64.42 -11.60
CA ASP A 623 -33.62 64.32 -12.44
C ASP A 623 -32.56 65.46 -12.34
N ALA A 624 -31.29 65.11 -12.60
CA ALA A 624 -30.32 65.76 -13.55
C ALA A 624 -28.87 65.30 -13.18
N GLN A 625 -27.98 64.71 -14.00
CA GLN A 625 -27.55 64.76 -15.42
C GLN A 625 -26.22 65.54 -15.64
N ALA A 626 -25.33 64.99 -16.51
CA ALA A 626 -23.95 65.41 -16.88
C ALA A 626 -22.87 65.26 -15.75
N GLY A 627 -21.58 64.98 -15.96
CA GLY A 627 -20.68 64.66 -17.10
C GLY A 627 -19.24 64.41 -16.52
N GLN A 628 -18.19 63.91 -17.19
CA GLN A 628 -17.94 63.51 -18.59
C GLN A 628 -16.76 62.48 -18.67
N GLU A 629 -16.18 62.31 -19.86
CA GLU A 629 -14.89 61.71 -20.34
C GLU A 629 -13.66 61.76 -19.37
N GLU A 630 -12.55 61.00 -19.48
CA GLU A 630 -11.79 60.28 -20.55
C GLU A 630 -11.22 58.92 -19.99
N ARG A 631 -10.97 57.82 -20.72
CA ARG A 631 -10.02 57.49 -21.83
C ARG A 631 -8.51 57.36 -21.45
N GLY A 632 -7.99 56.12 -21.44
CA GLY A 632 -6.64 55.76 -21.96
C GLY A 632 -5.48 55.46 -20.97
N GLY A 633 -4.52 54.63 -21.43
CA GLY A 633 -3.22 54.32 -20.77
C GLY A 633 -3.32 53.17 -19.73
N GLU A 634 -2.84 51.94 -19.92
CA GLU A 634 -1.54 51.40 -20.40
C GLU A 634 -0.34 51.61 -19.46
N GLU A 635 0.38 50.49 -19.24
CA GLU A 635 1.67 50.29 -18.55
C GLU A 635 1.80 50.55 -17.04
N GLY A 636 2.49 49.62 -16.36
CA GLY A 636 2.65 49.60 -14.91
C GLY A 636 3.46 48.40 -14.42
N GLU A 637 4.73 48.29 -14.81
CA GLU A 637 5.68 47.45 -14.08
C GLU A 637 5.80 47.99 -12.64
N ASN A 638 5.60 47.14 -11.63
CA ASN A 638 6.71 46.87 -10.70
C ASN A 638 6.47 45.71 -9.73
N SER A 639 7.60 45.09 -9.40
CA SER A 639 7.78 44.13 -8.31
C SER A 639 7.37 44.68 -6.93
N ALA A 640 6.70 43.86 -6.13
CA ALA A 640 6.67 44.01 -4.68
C ALA A 640 6.81 42.63 -4.00
N GLN A 641 7.71 42.54 -3.03
CA GLN A 641 7.86 41.38 -2.16
C GLN A 641 6.62 41.29 -1.24
N ILE A 642 6.11 40.09 -0.98
CA ILE A 642 5.18 39.85 0.12
C ILE A 642 5.74 38.75 1.00
N GLU A 643 5.84 39.06 2.29
CA GLU A 643 6.40 38.21 3.32
C GLU A 643 5.47 37.06 3.70
N SER A 644 6.06 36.04 4.30
CA SER A 644 5.37 34.92 4.92
C SER A 644 4.43 35.37 6.03
N GLN A 645 3.15 34.99 5.97
CA GLN A 645 2.37 34.70 7.16
C GLN A 645 1.75 33.30 7.08
N SER A 646 1.97 32.56 8.15
CA SER A 646 1.46 31.22 8.38
C SER A 646 0.16 31.30 9.16
N ASP A 647 -0.89 30.62 8.68
CA ASP A 647 -2.04 30.28 9.53
C ASP A 647 -2.22 28.77 9.56
N GLY A 648 -2.29 28.23 10.78
CA GLY A 648 -2.53 26.82 11.04
C GLY A 648 -4.00 26.58 11.35
N ALA A 649 -4.68 25.80 10.51
CA ALA A 649 -5.99 25.24 10.84
C ALA A 649 -5.81 23.97 11.69
N THR A 650 -6.52 23.90 12.82
CA THR A 650 -6.42 22.81 13.80
C THR A 650 -7.27 21.61 13.45
N ASP A 651 -6.72 20.40 13.61
CA ASP A 651 -7.48 19.15 13.65
C ASP A 651 -8.59 19.21 14.71
N GLN A 652 -9.82 18.90 14.33
CA GLN A 652 -10.86 18.49 15.27
C GLN A 652 -11.06 16.97 15.20
N VAL A 653 -10.69 16.33 16.30
CA VAL A 653 -11.02 14.94 16.61
C VAL A 653 -12.49 14.87 17.02
N LEU A 654 -13.25 13.97 16.42
CA LEU A 654 -14.51 13.46 16.97
C LEU A 654 -14.37 11.96 17.24
N ALA A 655 -15.04 11.52 18.30
CA ALA A 655 -14.87 10.22 18.97
C ALA A 655 -15.79 9.12 18.41
#